data_AF-A0A8R2M7A0-F1
#
_entry.id   AF-A0A8R2M7A0-F1
#
_cell.length_a   1.000
_cell.length_b   1.000
_cell.length_c   1.000
_cell.angle_alpha   90.00
_cell.angle_beta   90.00
_cell.angle_gamma   90.00
#
_symmetry.space_group_name_H-M   'P 1'
#
loop_
_entity.id
_entity.type
_entity.pdbx_description
1 polymer ?
#
loop_
_entity_poly.entity_id
_entity_poly.type
_entity_poly.pdbx_seq_one_letter_code
_entity_poly.pdbx_strand_id
1 'polypeptide(L)'
;MVKKDKKKKTETTKEPPESDIQDEVLVATTNLELEPEEVQFTDTSYTSASFESLPPIVEEPKAKKKKGKKTKETEALEVSKKASSEMFQWSEESLAEEQLKVEEEPVESPKKKGKGKKGKKDKEDIPAFEKPKNWKTMNKKEREAWMLQRIEEWRAEKEAEKQAILAGAKEKRIALAKERAELMAKDNAEQEIRRDILQKIVNLFHLFEKRKMDFENKKQLEAEWQQYLRCDGLPDPRVVTQMNTYLHVWKGNSACDDEELNRRCVEVLPMLEMLEEFVANSRQYTPLQAQSYNEVRLELREQLSSAIQYASYSLLRDLEKNLKFHSIKLATYEREFKGLRLNLWVAVRMPTRKPKPLEPDPEPVELSFPSMSVAVKLPKVIDGSCVCVRAARSLIDLLSESTRSYGLAAEMPNRYEDLFVFNVKEHVETYKLKKEQDDIRNKFYKEIQQKIREVENFLKANPYTKNEKEKEELDNLNMAEPPFLPDPRTFMAEQNDLAFKKYLKTCSVKTRSGEVNLRKYRICGGVLNLDLLTTPPQPKRMRDSVTLTTLQLPKTLQPMKYQIQYRAPSPPPAGVTRTPEEIEAEIKRVETEYEKLALVFIDLPQSVMWTEPPVVCQWQEARKLWTSNYINDYKFNEDKLTVQFRTGVLWPIGIAALRYSNLPYQGWDMRPDPESKGVLISVTGVSVTMTWLCLGNSVRLKWIANATTSALKEYFDKPFSVKRMVQIMREAACDFFPDFDAYNQVEGSCPKEWSAERHNYHAMAFLSRAYNFQWSRWNAAAGRRNIVMQIREAVDKKREAKFQLLLVTSQQASILQANELSQEFSCEPILGFQFYTDLFALNMSYGSVDARRGAFSVKYKLVETVFEMLQELKLSSFS
;
A
#
# COMPACT_ATOMS: atom_id res chain seq x y z
N MET A 1 -1.20 18.87 71.61
CA MET A 1 -2.37 19.77 71.79
C MET A 1 -2.23 21.00 70.90
N VAL A 2 -3.36 21.66 70.60
CA VAL A 2 -3.57 23.06 70.15
C VAL A 2 -2.35 23.96 69.85
N LYS A 3 -2.34 24.51 68.62
CA LYS A 3 -1.87 25.85 68.14
C LYS A 3 -0.76 26.63 68.89
N LYS A 4 0.14 27.23 68.11
CA LYS A 4 0.57 28.66 68.15
C LYS A 4 1.16 29.03 66.77
N ASP A 5 0.78 30.15 66.14
CA ASP A 5 1.30 31.53 66.28
C ASP A 5 2.78 31.67 65.81
N LYS A 6 3.22 32.75 65.12
CA LYS A 6 2.53 34.02 64.77
C LYS A 6 3.14 34.74 63.55
N LYS A 7 2.30 35.56 62.92
CA LYS A 7 2.52 36.84 62.19
C LYS A 7 3.85 37.59 62.55
N LYS A 8 4.45 38.46 61.71
CA LYS A 8 3.90 39.40 60.70
C LYS A 8 5.04 40.12 59.91
N LYS A 9 4.78 40.56 58.66
CA LYS A 9 5.36 41.75 57.92
C LYS A 9 6.90 41.94 57.77
N THR A 10 7.46 42.76 56.87
CA THR A 10 7.33 43.08 55.41
C THR A 10 8.58 43.92 55.00
N GLU A 11 8.85 44.05 53.69
CA GLU A 11 9.62 45.16 53.03
C GLU A 11 11.18 45.21 53.06
N THR A 12 11.78 44.70 51.98
CA THR A 12 12.78 45.34 51.07
C THR A 12 14.01 46.13 51.58
N THR A 13 15.23 45.70 51.17
CA THR A 13 16.23 46.50 50.38
C THR A 13 17.35 45.61 49.76
N LYS A 14 18.40 46.20 49.15
CA LYS A 14 19.36 45.60 48.17
C LYS A 14 20.80 45.39 48.70
N GLU A 15 21.46 44.32 48.19
CA GLU A 15 22.90 44.20 47.79
C GLU A 15 24.03 44.57 48.79
N PRO A 16 25.32 44.29 48.48
CA PRO A 16 25.97 43.08 47.91
C PRO A 16 26.67 42.32 49.09
N PRO A 17 27.92 41.79 49.07
CA PRO A 17 28.80 41.20 48.04
C PRO A 17 28.86 39.64 48.19
N GLU A 18 29.88 38.81 47.89
CA GLU A 18 31.30 38.98 47.47
C GLU A 18 31.80 37.74 46.66
N SER A 19 33.12 37.54 46.51
CA SER A 19 33.79 36.53 45.66
C SER A 19 34.48 35.40 46.48
N ASP A 20 35.13 34.34 45.95
CA ASP A 20 35.56 34.00 44.58
C ASP A 20 35.87 32.47 44.42
N ILE A 21 36.50 32.09 43.30
CA ILE A 21 37.20 30.84 42.94
C ILE A 21 36.43 29.85 42.04
N GLN A 22 37.07 29.55 40.92
CA GLN A 22 36.69 28.62 39.86
C GLN A 22 37.61 27.38 39.91
N ASP A 23 37.16 26.26 39.34
CA ASP A 23 38.05 25.22 38.81
C ASP A 23 37.43 24.68 37.51
N GLU A 24 38.17 24.75 36.40
CA GLU A 24 37.72 24.27 35.09
C GLU A 24 38.09 22.80 34.88
N VAL A 25 37.18 22.02 34.28
CA VAL A 25 37.54 20.74 33.66
C VAL A 25 37.11 20.75 32.20
N LEU A 26 38.11 20.92 31.33
CA LEU A 26 37.97 20.96 29.87
C LEU A 26 37.42 19.64 29.32
N VAL A 27 36.27 19.70 28.65
CA VAL A 27 35.76 18.60 27.80
C VAL A 27 36.23 18.83 26.37
N ALA A 28 37.28 18.12 25.94
CA ALA A 28 37.88 18.30 24.62
C ALA A 28 36.93 17.83 23.49
N THR A 29 36.40 18.77 22.72
CA THR A 29 35.56 18.51 21.55
C THR A 29 36.40 18.24 20.31
N THR A 30 36.77 16.98 20.09
CA THR A 30 37.36 16.52 18.81
C THR A 30 36.78 15.18 18.36
N ASN A 31 35.78 15.25 17.49
CA ASN A 31 35.53 14.26 16.45
C ASN A 31 35.04 15.06 15.23
N LEU A 32 35.81 15.07 14.14
CA LEU A 32 35.36 15.71 12.91
C LEU A 32 34.29 14.83 12.28
N GLU A 33 33.15 15.44 11.94
CA GLU A 33 32.23 14.84 10.98
C GLU A 33 32.90 14.87 9.60
N LEU A 34 32.89 13.74 8.90
CA LEU A 34 33.15 13.68 7.47
C LEU A 34 31.80 13.73 6.75
N GLU A 35 31.68 14.59 5.75
CA GLU A 35 30.44 14.74 4.97
C GLU A 35 30.08 13.43 4.23
N PRO A 36 28.79 13.11 4.08
CA PRO A 36 28.37 11.91 3.37
C PRO A 36 28.45 12.11 1.85
N GLU A 37 29.41 11.46 1.19
CA GLU A 37 29.39 11.33 -0.27
C GLU A 37 28.17 10.52 -0.74
N GLU A 38 27.47 11.01 -1.77
CA GLU A 38 26.32 10.32 -2.36
C GLU A 38 26.76 9.13 -3.22
N VAL A 39 26.73 7.92 -2.64
CA VAL A 39 27.01 6.67 -3.36
C VAL A 39 25.70 6.06 -3.87
N GLN A 40 25.51 6.08 -5.18
CA GLN A 40 24.45 5.32 -5.85
C GLN A 40 24.76 3.81 -5.77
N PHE A 41 23.82 3.02 -5.24
CA PHE A 41 23.85 1.56 -5.37
C PHE A 41 22.88 1.12 -6.46
N THR A 42 23.38 0.40 -7.45
CA THR A 42 22.59 -0.21 -8.53
C THR A 42 22.27 -1.67 -8.21
N ASP A 43 21.00 -2.05 -8.33
CA ASP A 43 20.53 -3.43 -8.07
C ASP A 43 21.00 -4.43 -9.15
N THR A 44 22.20 -5.00 -9.01
CA THR A 44 22.65 -6.14 -9.83
C THR A 44 23.62 -7.08 -9.11
N SER A 45 23.15 -8.27 -8.70
CA SER A 45 23.93 -9.52 -8.73
C SER A 45 23.07 -10.78 -8.46
N TYR A 46 22.09 -11.06 -9.32
CA TYR A 46 21.39 -12.35 -9.32
C TYR A 46 22.09 -13.30 -10.29
N THR A 47 23.01 -14.15 -9.79
CA THR A 47 23.74 -15.13 -10.60
C THR A 47 23.87 -16.48 -9.90
N SER A 48 22.94 -17.38 -10.19
CA SER A 48 23.01 -18.80 -9.85
C SER A 48 22.91 -19.60 -11.14
N ALA A 49 24.05 -20.01 -11.70
CA ALA A 49 24.10 -20.75 -12.95
C ALA A 49 23.90 -22.26 -12.71
N SER A 50 22.68 -22.74 -12.90
CA SER A 50 22.39 -24.17 -13.03
C SER A 50 22.68 -24.62 -14.46
N PHE A 51 23.58 -25.59 -14.62
CA PHE A 51 24.07 -26.06 -15.92
C PHE A 51 23.23 -27.25 -16.40
N GLU A 52 22.37 -27.05 -17.40
CA GLU A 52 21.58 -28.14 -18.01
C GLU A 52 21.72 -28.12 -19.54
N SER A 53 21.95 -29.31 -20.12
CA SER A 53 22.45 -29.48 -21.49
C SER A 53 21.35 -29.78 -22.50
N LEU A 54 21.38 -29.12 -23.66
CA LEU A 54 20.51 -29.41 -24.80
C LEU A 54 21.25 -30.14 -25.95
N PRO A 55 20.56 -31.01 -26.71
CA PRO A 55 21.15 -31.88 -27.75
C PRO A 55 21.45 -31.12 -29.07
N PRO A 56 22.28 -31.71 -29.97
CA PRO A 56 22.78 -31.04 -31.17
C PRO A 56 21.77 -30.93 -32.32
N ILE A 57 21.97 -29.92 -33.18
CA ILE A 57 21.21 -29.67 -34.42
C ILE A 57 22.13 -29.90 -35.64
N VAL A 58 21.55 -30.41 -36.74
CA VAL A 58 22.23 -30.89 -37.95
C VAL A 58 22.56 -29.77 -38.96
N GLU A 59 23.52 -30.02 -39.85
CA GLU A 59 24.17 -29.05 -40.74
C GLU A 59 23.38 -28.61 -42.00
N GLU A 60 23.60 -27.35 -42.39
CA GLU A 60 23.73 -26.86 -43.80
C GLU A 60 22.53 -26.90 -44.79
N PRO A 61 22.62 -26.27 -46.01
CA PRO A 61 23.71 -25.49 -46.61
C PRO A 61 23.38 -24.07 -47.18
N LYS A 62 24.33 -23.15 -46.95
CA LYS A 62 24.97 -22.23 -47.93
C LYS A 62 24.15 -21.45 -48.99
N ALA A 63 24.24 -20.10 -48.93
CA ALA A 63 24.30 -19.21 -50.10
C ALA A 63 25.39 -18.12 -49.95
N LYS A 64 25.91 -17.60 -51.07
CA LYS A 64 27.03 -16.61 -51.17
C LYS A 64 26.45 -15.25 -51.66
N LYS A 65 27.10 -14.06 -51.68
CA LYS A 65 28.53 -13.73 -51.84
C LYS A 65 28.84 -12.21 -51.65
N LYS A 66 29.88 -11.87 -50.87
CA LYS A 66 30.85 -10.72 -50.98
C LYS A 66 30.43 -9.32 -51.50
N LYS A 67 30.58 -8.29 -50.64
CA LYS A 67 31.51 -7.09 -50.68
C LYS A 67 30.97 -6.08 -49.62
N GLY A 68 31.73 -5.34 -48.81
CA GLY A 68 33.08 -4.75 -48.91
C GLY A 68 32.95 -3.22 -49.12
N LYS A 69 33.68 -2.30 -48.46
CA LYS A 69 34.92 -2.39 -47.66
C LYS A 69 35.24 -1.02 -46.98
N LYS A 70 36.06 -0.99 -45.90
CA LYS A 70 36.80 0.17 -45.30
C LYS A 70 35.96 1.24 -44.53
N THR A 71 36.19 1.55 -43.23
CA THR A 71 37.26 2.34 -42.52
C THR A 71 37.19 3.86 -42.76
N LYS A 72 37.45 4.79 -41.81
CA LYS A 72 38.01 4.75 -40.43
C LYS A 72 37.72 6.11 -39.70
N GLU A 73 37.93 6.18 -38.37
CA GLU A 73 38.60 7.25 -37.52
C GLU A 73 38.61 8.75 -37.95
N THR A 74 38.65 9.79 -37.09
CA THR A 74 38.77 9.96 -35.60
C THR A 74 38.45 11.41 -35.15
N GLU A 75 38.47 11.63 -33.82
CA GLU A 75 38.77 12.90 -33.10
C GLU A 75 37.73 14.06 -33.08
N ALA A 76 37.71 14.98 -32.11
CA ALA A 76 37.99 15.00 -30.65
C ALA A 76 37.80 16.45 -30.11
N LEU A 77 37.73 16.65 -28.77
CA LEU A 77 37.85 17.94 -28.03
C LEU A 77 36.71 18.99 -28.19
N GLU A 78 36.36 19.85 -27.22
CA GLU A 78 36.32 19.70 -25.74
C GLU A 78 35.53 20.87 -25.05
N VAL A 79 35.18 20.69 -23.76
CA VAL A 79 35.06 21.74 -22.70
C VAL A 79 33.93 22.81 -22.77
N SER A 80 32.77 22.41 -22.23
CA SER A 80 32.17 22.97 -20.98
C SER A 80 31.02 24.01 -20.95
N LYS A 81 30.06 23.74 -20.03
CA LYS A 81 29.17 24.65 -19.26
C LYS A 81 28.10 25.44 -20.08
N LYS A 82 26.83 25.54 -19.65
CA LYS A 82 26.23 25.37 -18.31
C LYS A 82 24.69 25.23 -18.36
N ALA A 83 24.12 24.52 -17.38
CA ALA A 83 22.77 24.69 -16.80
C ALA A 83 21.49 24.19 -17.53
N SER A 84 20.43 24.03 -16.69
CA SER A 84 18.98 23.89 -16.96
C SER A 84 18.43 22.67 -17.70
N SER A 85 17.87 21.74 -16.91
CA SER A 85 16.57 21.08 -17.10
C SER A 85 16.25 20.44 -18.46
N GLU A 86 16.56 19.16 -18.59
CA GLU A 86 15.88 18.27 -19.53
C GLU A 86 14.73 17.54 -18.80
N MET A 87 13.51 17.71 -19.31
CA MET A 87 12.34 16.96 -18.88
C MET A 87 12.24 15.75 -19.82
N PHE A 88 12.54 14.56 -19.32
CA PHE A 88 12.64 13.37 -20.18
C PHE A 88 11.29 13.01 -20.80
N GLN A 89 11.28 12.80 -22.11
CA GLN A 89 10.08 12.49 -22.87
C GLN A 89 9.57 11.09 -22.52
N TRP A 90 8.25 10.90 -22.53
CA TRP A 90 7.66 9.60 -22.84
C TRP A 90 7.26 9.58 -24.32
N SER A 91 7.59 8.49 -24.99
CA SER A 91 7.25 8.24 -26.39
C SER A 91 5.96 7.44 -26.48
N GLU A 92 4.96 7.97 -27.16
CA GLU A 92 3.82 7.18 -27.67
C GLU A 92 3.94 7.04 -29.20
N GLU A 93 4.65 5.99 -29.62
CA GLU A 93 4.06 5.13 -30.65
C GLU A 93 2.89 4.38 -29.97
N SER A 94 1.71 4.23 -30.57
CA SER A 94 1.33 4.54 -31.94
C SER A 94 -0.20 4.58 -32.11
N LEU A 95 -0.71 5.61 -32.78
CA LEU A 95 -1.99 5.57 -33.51
C LEU A 95 -1.89 6.49 -34.72
N ALA A 96 -2.31 6.02 -35.89
CA ALA A 96 -2.11 6.73 -37.15
C ALA A 96 -3.35 7.58 -37.50
N GLU A 97 -3.21 8.91 -37.45
CA GLU A 97 -4.11 9.84 -38.13
C GLU A 97 -3.40 10.50 -39.32
N GLU A 98 -4.15 10.66 -40.41
CA GLU A 98 -3.61 10.99 -41.74
C GLU A 98 -3.37 12.51 -41.90
N GLN A 99 -2.32 13.02 -41.26
CA GLN A 99 -1.98 14.44 -41.31
C GLN A 99 -1.38 14.86 -42.67
N LEU A 100 -2.19 15.52 -43.49
CA LEU A 100 -1.70 16.34 -44.60
C LEU A 100 -0.90 17.54 -44.05
N LYS A 101 0.27 17.77 -44.65
CA LYS A 101 1.23 18.81 -44.22
C LYS A 101 0.60 20.20 -44.06
N VAL A 102 0.96 20.86 -42.96
CA VAL A 102 1.19 22.31 -42.93
C VAL A 102 2.70 22.52 -42.89
N GLU A 103 3.23 23.32 -43.81
CA GLU A 103 4.63 23.80 -43.77
C GLU A 103 4.62 25.27 -43.32
N GLU A 104 5.50 25.62 -42.40
CA GLU A 104 5.66 27.01 -41.91
C GLU A 104 6.50 27.85 -42.88
N GLU A 105 6.11 29.11 -43.11
CA GLU A 105 7.06 30.13 -43.60
C GLU A 105 7.62 30.96 -42.43
N PRO A 106 8.94 31.17 -42.33
CA PRO A 106 9.56 31.99 -41.29
C PRO A 106 9.49 33.50 -41.58
N VAL A 107 9.56 34.29 -40.51
CA VAL A 107 9.38 35.76 -40.51
C VAL A 107 10.56 36.53 -41.16
N GLU A 108 10.24 37.68 -41.77
CA GLU A 108 11.19 38.60 -42.43
C GLU A 108 12.37 39.09 -41.56
N SER A 109 13.46 39.54 -42.20
CA SER A 109 13.89 40.98 -42.22
C SER A 109 15.40 41.16 -42.59
N PRO A 110 15.94 42.39 -42.70
CA PRO A 110 15.59 43.39 -43.72
C PRO A 110 16.81 44.06 -44.39
N LYS A 111 16.62 44.83 -45.48
CA LYS A 111 17.44 46.04 -45.73
C LYS A 111 16.81 47.08 -46.67
N LYS A 112 17.09 48.36 -46.36
CA LYS A 112 16.49 49.56 -46.97
C LYS A 112 17.34 50.11 -48.13
N LYS A 113 16.71 50.64 -49.19
CA LYS A 113 16.82 52.04 -49.69
C LYS A 113 16.25 52.20 -51.13
N GLY A 114 15.42 53.23 -51.36
CA GLY A 114 15.02 53.67 -52.70
C GLY A 114 13.87 54.68 -52.72
N LYS A 115 14.14 55.97 -52.95
CA LYS A 115 13.11 57.04 -53.07
C LYS A 115 12.44 56.99 -54.45
N GLY A 116 11.11 57.15 -54.58
CA GLY A 116 10.49 56.98 -55.92
C GLY A 116 9.05 57.42 -56.23
N LYS A 117 8.54 58.56 -55.73
CA LYS A 117 7.37 59.34 -56.26
C LYS A 117 5.97 58.68 -56.40
N LYS A 118 4.97 59.50 -56.00
CA LYS A 118 3.53 59.52 -56.39
C LYS A 118 2.68 58.30 -56.01
N GLY A 119 1.67 58.56 -55.18
CA GLY A 119 0.77 57.55 -54.63
C GLY A 119 -0.04 56.80 -55.70
N LYS A 120 -0.12 55.49 -55.48
CA LYS A 120 -1.10 54.60 -56.10
C LYS A 120 -2.26 54.50 -55.11
N LYS A 121 -3.52 54.55 -55.56
CA LYS A 121 -4.61 54.03 -54.73
C LYS A 121 -4.46 52.51 -54.72
N ASP A 122 -4.31 51.92 -53.55
CA ASP A 122 -4.43 50.47 -53.41
C ASP A 122 -5.88 50.10 -53.70
N LYS A 123 -6.07 49.50 -54.88
CA LYS A 123 -7.30 48.82 -55.21
C LYS A 123 -7.28 47.49 -54.47
N GLU A 124 -8.42 47.11 -53.91
CA GLU A 124 -8.67 45.70 -53.61
C GLU A 124 -8.40 44.86 -54.87
N ASP A 125 -7.71 43.73 -54.73
CA ASP A 125 -7.46 42.79 -55.83
C ASP A 125 -8.74 42.01 -56.17
N ILE A 126 -9.61 42.72 -56.88
CA ILE A 126 -10.84 42.24 -57.49
C ILE A 126 -10.51 41.08 -58.45
N PRO A 127 -11.11 39.88 -58.27
CA PRO A 127 -10.92 38.76 -59.19
C PRO A 127 -11.34 39.08 -60.63
N ALA A 128 -10.66 38.47 -61.59
CA ALA A 128 -10.93 38.68 -63.02
C ALA A 128 -12.19 37.93 -63.47
N PHE A 129 -13.38 38.52 -63.27
CA PHE A 129 -14.66 37.91 -63.62
C PHE A 129 -14.80 37.56 -65.12
N GLU A 130 -15.43 36.42 -65.41
CA GLU A 130 -15.76 36.00 -66.77
C GLU A 130 -16.77 36.94 -67.43
N LYS A 131 -16.49 37.34 -68.67
CA LYS A 131 -17.28 38.37 -69.38
C LYS A 131 -18.49 37.75 -70.07
N PRO A 132 -19.70 38.32 -69.92
CA PRO A 132 -20.92 37.77 -70.53
C PRO A 132 -20.87 37.79 -72.06
N LYS A 133 -21.66 36.92 -72.71
CA LYS A 133 -21.58 36.66 -74.16
C LYS A 133 -21.84 37.89 -75.04
N ASN A 134 -22.55 38.89 -74.53
CA ASN A 134 -22.82 40.19 -75.17
C ASN A 134 -21.75 41.28 -74.89
N TRP A 135 -20.64 40.97 -74.22
CA TRP A 135 -19.62 41.95 -73.83
C TRP A 135 -19.14 42.85 -74.98
N LYS A 136 -18.96 42.27 -76.18
CA LYS A 136 -18.46 42.99 -77.36
C LYS A 136 -19.45 44.03 -77.91
N THR A 137 -20.76 43.87 -77.68
CA THR A 137 -21.80 44.80 -78.17
C THR A 137 -22.25 45.84 -77.15
N MET A 138 -22.05 45.60 -75.85
CA MET A 138 -22.33 46.60 -74.80
C MET A 138 -21.46 47.85 -74.91
N ASN A 139 -22.04 49.01 -74.57
CA ASN A 139 -21.40 50.31 -74.51
C ASN A 139 -20.40 50.39 -73.34
N LYS A 140 -19.44 51.33 -73.39
CA LYS A 140 -18.40 51.48 -72.35
C LYS A 140 -19.00 51.64 -70.94
N LYS A 141 -20.03 52.47 -70.81
CA LYS A 141 -20.71 52.75 -69.53
C LYS A 141 -21.43 51.52 -68.97
N GLU A 142 -21.95 50.65 -69.83
CA GLU A 142 -22.61 49.39 -69.47
C GLU A 142 -21.59 48.34 -69.00
N ARG A 143 -20.43 48.25 -69.66
CA ARG A 143 -19.31 47.39 -69.21
C ARG A 143 -18.75 47.82 -67.86
N GLU A 144 -18.64 49.13 -67.62
CA GLU A 144 -18.21 49.70 -66.34
C GLU A 144 -19.25 49.45 -65.24
N ALA A 145 -20.55 49.59 -65.54
CA ALA A 145 -21.63 49.24 -64.62
C ALA A 145 -21.67 47.73 -64.31
N TRP A 146 -21.49 46.84 -65.30
CA TRP A 146 -21.45 45.40 -65.09
C TRP A 146 -20.25 44.97 -64.22
N MET A 147 -19.07 45.57 -64.43
CA MET A 147 -17.92 45.32 -63.54
C MET A 147 -18.19 45.81 -62.12
N LEU A 148 -18.77 47.00 -61.94
CA LEU A 148 -19.16 47.52 -60.62
C LEU A 148 -20.15 46.59 -59.92
N GLN A 149 -21.21 46.19 -60.63
CA GLN A 149 -22.19 45.23 -60.13
C GLN A 149 -21.53 43.90 -59.73
N ARG A 150 -20.64 43.33 -60.55
CA ARG A 150 -20.00 42.04 -60.21
C ARG A 150 -18.94 42.17 -59.09
N ILE A 151 -18.32 43.34 -58.92
CA ILE A 151 -17.51 43.66 -57.72
C ILE A 151 -18.37 43.74 -56.47
N GLU A 152 -19.55 44.35 -56.57
CA GLU A 152 -20.49 44.53 -55.47
C GLU A 152 -21.15 43.20 -55.08
N GLU A 153 -21.53 42.37 -56.06
CA GLU A 153 -21.96 40.99 -55.88
C GLU A 153 -20.84 40.13 -55.25
N TRP A 154 -19.58 40.24 -55.68
CA TRP A 154 -18.47 39.48 -55.08
C TRP A 154 -18.14 39.92 -53.65
N ARG A 155 -18.21 41.23 -53.36
CA ARG A 155 -18.10 41.74 -51.99
C ARG A 155 -19.25 41.23 -51.12
N ALA A 156 -20.48 41.21 -51.64
CA ALA A 156 -21.65 40.65 -50.97
C ALA A 156 -21.52 39.13 -50.77
N GLU A 157 -20.99 38.38 -51.74
CA GLU A 157 -20.67 36.94 -51.62
C GLU A 157 -19.66 36.72 -50.47
N LYS A 158 -18.57 37.49 -50.40
CA LYS A 158 -17.55 37.39 -49.33
C LYS A 158 -18.04 37.88 -47.96
N GLU A 159 -18.89 38.90 -47.92
CA GLU A 159 -19.50 39.40 -46.68
C GLU A 159 -20.59 38.43 -46.16
N ALA A 160 -21.36 37.80 -47.06
CA ALA A 160 -22.30 36.74 -46.72
C ALA A 160 -21.60 35.46 -46.25
N GLU A 161 -20.46 35.09 -46.85
CA GLU A 161 -19.62 33.96 -46.41
C GLU A 161 -19.07 34.21 -44.99
N LYS A 162 -18.56 35.42 -44.71
CA LYS A 162 -18.19 35.83 -43.35
C LYS A 162 -19.38 35.78 -42.39
N GLN A 163 -20.54 36.32 -42.77
CA GLN A 163 -21.75 36.27 -41.94
C GLN A 163 -22.24 34.84 -41.70
N ALA A 164 -22.09 33.93 -42.65
CA ALA A 164 -22.41 32.51 -42.49
C ALA A 164 -21.47 31.80 -41.52
N ILE A 165 -20.16 32.10 -41.55
CA ILE A 165 -19.18 31.61 -40.56
C ILE A 165 -19.53 32.13 -39.16
N LEU A 166 -19.84 33.43 -39.04
CA LEU A 166 -20.23 34.06 -37.77
C LEU A 166 -21.58 33.54 -37.23
N ALA A 167 -22.53 33.23 -38.11
CA ALA A 167 -23.80 32.60 -37.76
C ALA A 167 -23.58 31.16 -37.29
N GLY A 168 -22.81 30.35 -38.03
CA GLY A 168 -22.47 28.97 -37.66
C GLY A 168 -21.69 28.88 -36.34
N ALA A 169 -20.82 29.85 -36.03
CA ALA A 169 -20.16 29.95 -34.73
C ALA A 169 -21.16 30.23 -33.59
N LYS A 170 -22.13 31.12 -33.82
CA LYS A 170 -23.22 31.40 -32.85
C LYS A 170 -24.15 30.21 -32.67
N GLU A 171 -24.49 29.51 -33.75
CA GLU A 171 -25.31 28.29 -33.73
C GLU A 171 -24.62 27.14 -32.99
N LYS A 172 -23.34 26.86 -33.28
CA LYS A 172 -22.54 25.88 -32.54
C LYS A 172 -22.51 26.14 -31.04
N ARG A 173 -22.35 27.41 -30.62
CA ARG A 173 -22.39 27.79 -29.20
C ARG A 173 -23.76 27.53 -28.56
N ILE A 174 -24.85 27.79 -29.28
CA ILE A 174 -26.22 27.52 -28.81
C ILE A 174 -26.48 26.01 -28.73
N ALA A 175 -26.03 25.24 -29.72
CA ALA A 175 -26.12 23.78 -29.74
C ALA A 175 -25.38 23.15 -28.54
N LEU A 176 -24.11 23.50 -28.33
CA LEU A 176 -23.31 23.03 -27.19
C LEU A 176 -23.90 23.46 -25.84
N ALA A 177 -24.49 24.67 -25.74
CA ALA A 177 -25.17 25.12 -24.54
C ALA A 177 -26.46 24.32 -24.27
N LYS A 178 -27.22 24.00 -25.32
CA LYS A 178 -28.44 23.18 -25.25
C LYS A 178 -28.11 21.73 -24.87
N GLU A 179 -27.12 21.11 -25.50
CA GLU A 179 -26.64 19.76 -25.21
C GLU A 179 -26.22 19.61 -23.74
N ARG A 180 -25.42 20.56 -23.22
CA ARG A 180 -25.04 20.64 -21.79
C ARG A 180 -26.24 20.86 -20.86
N ALA A 181 -27.31 21.50 -21.32
CA ALA A 181 -28.54 21.66 -20.55
C ALA A 181 -29.35 20.37 -20.54
N GLU A 182 -29.49 19.68 -21.67
CA GLU A 182 -30.22 18.42 -21.82
C GLU A 182 -29.53 17.27 -21.07
N LEU A 183 -28.20 17.16 -21.15
CA LEU A 183 -27.41 16.17 -20.38
C LEU A 183 -27.59 16.34 -18.87
N MET A 184 -27.58 17.59 -18.37
CA MET A 184 -27.77 17.87 -16.94
C MET A 184 -29.23 17.75 -16.50
N ALA A 185 -30.20 17.97 -17.40
CA ALA A 185 -31.61 17.70 -17.13
C ALA A 185 -31.89 16.20 -17.01
N LYS A 186 -31.25 15.37 -17.86
CA LYS A 186 -31.23 13.92 -17.75
C LYS A 186 -30.58 13.46 -16.44
N ASP A 187 -29.43 14.02 -16.06
CA ASP A 187 -28.77 13.70 -14.78
C ASP A 187 -29.66 14.03 -13.57
N ASN A 188 -30.39 15.15 -13.58
CA ASN A 188 -31.34 15.45 -12.51
C ASN A 188 -32.47 14.43 -12.41
N ALA A 189 -33.02 13.97 -13.54
CA ALA A 189 -34.05 12.93 -13.54
C ALA A 189 -33.50 11.59 -13.00
N GLU A 190 -32.29 11.20 -13.43
CA GLU A 190 -31.59 10.02 -12.89
C GLU A 190 -31.25 10.18 -11.40
N GLN A 191 -30.89 11.38 -10.94
CA GLN A 191 -30.55 11.65 -9.54
C GLN A 191 -31.77 11.60 -8.62
N GLU A 192 -32.95 12.10 -8.99
CA GLU A 192 -34.13 11.96 -8.13
C GLU A 192 -34.60 10.48 -8.06
N ILE A 193 -34.48 9.72 -9.15
CA ILE A 193 -34.68 8.25 -9.14
C ILE A 193 -33.65 7.58 -8.22
N ARG A 194 -32.37 7.96 -8.34
CA ARG A 194 -31.26 7.49 -7.48
C ARG A 194 -31.53 7.79 -6.02
N ARG A 195 -31.98 9.00 -5.70
CA ARG A 195 -32.26 9.46 -4.35
C ARG A 195 -33.37 8.67 -3.68
N ASP A 196 -34.47 8.38 -4.37
CA ASP A 196 -35.59 7.62 -3.80
C ASP A 196 -35.26 6.11 -3.65
N ILE A 197 -34.69 5.49 -4.69
CA ILE A 197 -34.43 4.04 -4.69
C ILE A 197 -33.21 3.68 -3.84
N LEU A 198 -32.07 4.37 -4.02
CA LEU A 198 -30.84 4.05 -3.30
C LEU A 198 -30.98 4.30 -1.79
N GLN A 199 -31.75 5.32 -1.38
CA GLN A 199 -32.05 5.54 0.05
C GLN A 199 -32.78 4.34 0.67
N LYS A 200 -33.72 3.72 -0.04
CA LYS A 200 -34.47 2.53 0.42
C LYS A 200 -33.56 1.30 0.53
N ILE A 201 -32.64 1.13 -0.44
CA ILE A 201 -31.68 0.03 -0.48
C ILE A 201 -30.63 0.18 0.64
N VAL A 202 -30.03 1.36 0.80
CA VAL A 202 -29.10 1.67 1.90
C VAL A 202 -29.76 1.49 3.27
N ASN A 203 -31.05 1.85 3.42
CA ASN A 203 -31.80 1.58 4.65
C ASN A 203 -32.02 0.07 4.92
N LEU A 204 -32.23 -0.75 3.88
CA LEU A 204 -32.29 -2.21 4.00
C LEU A 204 -30.92 -2.80 4.40
N PHE A 205 -29.84 -2.30 3.81
CA PHE A 205 -28.47 -2.75 4.09
C PHE A 205 -28.09 -2.40 5.54
N HIS A 206 -28.30 -1.15 5.96
CA HIS A 206 -28.09 -0.72 7.34
C HIS A 206 -28.98 -1.46 8.36
N LEU A 207 -30.19 -1.91 7.98
CA LEU A 207 -31.02 -2.76 8.84
C LEU A 207 -30.40 -4.15 9.06
N PHE A 208 -29.71 -4.71 8.07
CA PHE A 208 -29.04 -6.01 8.20
C PHE A 208 -27.71 -5.88 8.95
N GLU A 209 -26.89 -4.86 8.64
CA GLU A 209 -25.71 -4.49 9.44
C GLU A 209 -26.08 -4.31 10.93
N LYS A 210 -27.14 -3.54 11.23
CA LYS A 210 -27.60 -3.34 12.61
C LYS A 210 -28.03 -4.66 13.26
N ARG A 211 -28.78 -5.52 12.58
CA ARG A 211 -29.17 -6.84 13.12
C ARG A 211 -27.98 -7.77 13.41
N LYS A 212 -26.89 -7.65 12.63
CA LYS A 212 -25.63 -8.35 12.89
C LYS A 212 -24.92 -7.78 14.12
N MET A 213 -24.80 -6.45 14.22
CA MET A 213 -24.24 -5.75 15.39
C MET A 213 -25.04 -6.07 16.67
N ASP A 214 -26.37 -6.01 16.64
CA ASP A 214 -27.24 -6.36 17.76
C ASP A 214 -27.06 -7.84 18.20
N PHE A 215 -26.82 -8.75 17.24
CA PHE A 215 -26.51 -10.16 17.54
C PHE A 215 -25.11 -10.35 18.14
N GLU A 216 -24.09 -9.62 17.66
CA GLU A 216 -22.73 -9.68 18.20
C GLU A 216 -22.64 -9.03 19.58
N ASN A 217 -23.30 -7.90 19.80
CA ASN A 217 -23.45 -7.28 21.12
C ASN A 217 -24.10 -8.26 22.11
N LYS A 218 -25.15 -9.00 21.70
CA LYS A 218 -25.74 -10.05 22.53
C LYS A 218 -24.77 -11.21 22.82
N LYS A 219 -23.99 -11.65 21.83
CA LYS A 219 -22.93 -12.66 22.01
C LYS A 219 -21.84 -12.16 22.97
N GLN A 220 -21.48 -10.88 22.92
CA GLN A 220 -20.50 -10.26 23.81
C GLN A 220 -21.03 -10.20 25.25
N LEU A 221 -22.27 -9.75 25.46
CA LEU A 221 -22.94 -9.76 26.78
C LEU A 221 -23.05 -11.17 27.37
N GLU A 222 -23.34 -12.17 26.54
CA GLU A 222 -23.36 -13.57 26.97
C GLU A 222 -21.95 -14.07 27.34
N ALA A 223 -20.92 -13.69 26.58
CA ALA A 223 -19.52 -14.02 26.89
C ALA A 223 -18.93 -13.19 28.06
N GLU A 224 -19.50 -12.04 28.39
CA GLU A 224 -19.22 -11.22 29.58
C GLU A 224 -19.83 -11.89 30.81
N TRP A 225 -21.10 -12.31 30.73
CA TRP A 225 -21.75 -13.11 31.76
C TRP A 225 -21.01 -14.42 32.05
N GLN A 226 -20.52 -15.11 31.02
CA GLN A 226 -19.67 -16.31 31.21
C GLN A 226 -18.30 -15.99 31.83
N GLN A 227 -17.69 -14.80 31.57
CA GLN A 227 -16.48 -14.37 32.28
C GLN A 227 -16.79 -14.08 33.75
N TYR A 228 -17.88 -13.36 34.03
CA TYR A 228 -18.33 -13.06 35.39
C TYR A 228 -18.57 -14.33 36.22
N LEU A 229 -19.13 -15.38 35.61
CA LEU A 229 -19.34 -16.68 36.26
C LEU A 229 -18.07 -17.51 36.47
N ARG A 230 -16.94 -17.21 35.81
CA ARG A 230 -15.69 -17.99 35.99
C ARG A 230 -15.06 -17.81 37.35
N CYS A 231 -15.13 -16.61 37.94
CA CYS A 231 -14.53 -16.27 39.23
C CYS A 231 -13.05 -16.69 39.38
N ASP A 232 -12.30 -16.70 38.28
CA ASP A 232 -10.91 -17.18 38.19
C ASP A 232 -9.86 -16.19 38.76
N GLY A 233 -10.28 -14.97 39.07
CA GLY A 233 -9.41 -13.90 39.57
C GLY A 233 -8.60 -13.18 38.49
N LEU A 234 -8.82 -13.51 37.21
CA LEU A 234 -8.20 -12.82 36.09
C LEU A 234 -9.02 -11.57 35.70
N PRO A 235 -8.37 -10.50 35.22
CA PRO A 235 -9.08 -9.31 34.76
C PRO A 235 -9.85 -9.62 33.46
N ASP A 236 -11.01 -8.98 33.27
CA ASP A 236 -11.69 -9.03 31.97
C ASP A 236 -11.01 -8.07 30.98
N PRO A 237 -10.53 -8.54 29.81
CA PRO A 237 -9.95 -7.69 28.77
C PRO A 237 -10.87 -6.58 28.25
N ARG A 238 -12.20 -6.71 28.42
CA ARG A 238 -13.18 -5.66 28.13
C ARG A 238 -13.06 -4.45 29.06
N VAL A 239 -12.54 -4.65 30.27
CA VAL A 239 -12.53 -3.65 31.34
C VAL A 239 -11.11 -3.12 31.53
N VAL A 240 -10.77 -2.09 30.76
CA VAL A 240 -9.44 -1.41 30.74
C VAL A 240 -8.91 -1.11 32.15
N THR A 241 -9.77 -0.73 33.10
CA THR A 241 -9.34 -0.46 34.49
C THR A 241 -8.90 -1.71 35.27
N GLN A 242 -9.51 -2.87 35.02
CA GLN A 242 -9.04 -4.15 35.58
C GLN A 242 -7.71 -4.55 34.96
N MET A 243 -7.58 -4.42 33.64
CA MET A 243 -6.32 -4.71 32.92
C MET A 243 -5.17 -3.83 33.39
N ASN A 244 -5.39 -2.52 33.55
CA ASN A 244 -4.40 -1.58 34.08
C ASN A 244 -4.04 -1.90 35.55
N THR A 245 -5.00 -2.39 36.34
CA THR A 245 -4.74 -2.83 37.71
C THR A 245 -3.87 -4.09 37.75
N TYR A 246 -4.18 -5.10 36.91
CA TYR A 246 -3.37 -6.31 36.75
C TYR A 246 -1.95 -5.99 36.26
N LEU A 247 -1.82 -5.13 35.25
CA LEU A 247 -0.53 -4.64 34.74
C LEU A 247 0.28 -3.90 35.82
N HIS A 248 -0.37 -3.05 36.63
CA HIS A 248 0.28 -2.35 37.74
C HIS A 248 0.77 -3.31 38.84
N VAL A 249 -0.07 -4.26 39.26
CA VAL A 249 0.30 -5.30 40.24
C VAL A 249 1.44 -6.19 39.72
N TRP A 250 1.43 -6.54 38.43
CA TRP A 250 2.50 -7.31 37.80
C TRP A 250 3.81 -6.51 37.74
N LYS A 251 3.78 -5.25 37.28
CA LYS A 251 4.92 -4.32 37.30
C LYS A 251 5.51 -4.14 38.71
N GLY A 252 4.67 -4.20 39.76
CA GLY A 252 5.10 -4.17 41.16
C GLY A 252 5.85 -5.42 41.64
N ASN A 253 5.61 -6.59 41.05
CA ASN A 253 6.27 -7.83 41.44
C ASN A 253 7.59 -8.06 40.69
N SER A 254 8.70 -7.58 41.25
CA SER A 254 10.06 -7.69 40.68
C SER A 254 10.71 -9.08 40.83
N ALA A 255 9.91 -10.14 40.74
CA ALA A 255 10.33 -11.54 40.81
C ALA A 255 9.47 -12.42 39.89
N CYS A 256 10.13 -13.12 38.98
CA CYS A 256 9.55 -14.12 38.09
C CYS A 256 10.52 -15.32 38.08
N ASP A 257 10.01 -16.51 38.36
CA ASP A 257 10.70 -17.79 38.11
C ASP A 257 10.03 -18.49 36.90
N ASP A 258 10.39 -19.75 36.63
CA ASP A 258 9.86 -20.45 35.47
C ASP A 258 8.43 -20.97 35.66
N GLU A 259 7.95 -21.23 36.88
CA GLU A 259 6.53 -21.53 37.10
C GLU A 259 5.65 -20.26 37.08
N GLU A 260 6.12 -19.13 37.61
CA GLU A 260 5.44 -17.84 37.44
C GLU A 260 5.35 -17.50 35.94
N LEU A 261 6.45 -17.65 35.17
CA LEU A 261 6.43 -17.46 33.71
C LEU A 261 5.44 -18.41 33.04
N ASN A 262 5.44 -19.69 33.39
CA ASN A 262 4.51 -20.69 32.87
C ASN A 262 3.05 -20.27 33.10
N ARG A 263 2.72 -19.83 34.32
CA ARG A 263 1.37 -19.36 34.67
C ARG A 263 1.01 -18.10 33.87
N ARG A 264 1.90 -17.11 33.77
CA ARG A 264 1.67 -15.88 32.98
C ARG A 264 1.47 -16.19 31.49
N CYS A 265 2.22 -17.11 30.90
CA CYS A 265 2.00 -17.55 29.51
C CYS A 265 0.60 -18.20 29.32
N VAL A 266 0.11 -18.96 30.30
CA VAL A 266 -1.24 -19.56 30.26
C VAL A 266 -2.33 -18.49 30.42
N GLU A 267 -2.17 -17.54 31.35
CA GLU A 267 -3.09 -16.43 31.62
C GLU A 267 -3.17 -15.42 30.46
N VAL A 268 -2.03 -14.95 29.95
CA VAL A 268 -1.95 -13.73 29.12
C VAL A 268 -2.27 -13.99 27.65
N LEU A 269 -1.96 -15.17 27.10
CA LEU A 269 -2.20 -15.46 25.69
C LEU A 269 -3.71 -15.37 25.30
N PRO A 270 -4.66 -15.96 26.04
CA PRO A 270 -6.09 -15.75 25.79
C PRO A 270 -6.56 -14.31 25.94
N MET A 271 -5.92 -13.52 26.83
CA MET A 271 -6.23 -12.10 26.98
C MET A 271 -5.75 -11.27 25.78
N LEU A 272 -4.57 -11.60 25.23
CA LEU A 272 -4.07 -11.00 23.99
C LEU A 272 -4.95 -11.37 22.79
N GLU A 273 -5.31 -12.65 22.61
CA GLU A 273 -6.23 -13.12 21.57
C GLU A 273 -7.56 -12.34 21.58
N MET A 274 -8.11 -12.08 22.77
CA MET A 274 -9.36 -11.32 22.93
C MET A 274 -9.19 -9.83 22.60
N LEU A 275 -8.10 -9.19 23.05
CA LEU A 275 -7.81 -7.79 22.72
C LEU A 275 -7.54 -7.61 21.21
N GLU A 276 -6.96 -8.61 20.55
CA GLU A 276 -6.77 -8.61 19.10
C GLU A 276 -8.11 -8.69 18.34
N GLU A 277 -9.09 -9.47 18.81
CA GLU A 277 -10.46 -9.45 18.25
C GLU A 277 -11.16 -8.09 18.51
N PHE A 278 -10.91 -7.43 19.65
CA PHE A 278 -11.50 -6.10 19.92
C PHE A 278 -10.89 -5.00 19.05
N VAL A 279 -9.56 -4.97 18.88
CA VAL A 279 -8.88 -4.01 18.00
C VAL A 279 -9.25 -4.24 16.52
N ALA A 280 -9.42 -5.50 16.09
CA ALA A 280 -9.90 -5.84 14.75
C ALA A 280 -11.36 -5.43 14.47
N ASN A 281 -12.15 -5.20 15.52
CA ASN A 281 -13.56 -4.79 15.50
C ASN A 281 -13.78 -3.35 16.03
N SER A 282 -12.77 -2.48 15.90
CA SER A 282 -12.78 -1.09 16.43
C SER A 282 -14.05 -0.28 16.17
N ARG A 283 -14.77 -0.51 15.06
CA ARG A 283 -16.08 0.10 14.71
C ARG A 283 -17.16 -0.07 15.79
N GLN A 284 -17.07 -1.10 16.64
CA GLN A 284 -18.03 -1.36 17.73
C GLN A 284 -17.78 -0.46 18.96
N TYR A 285 -16.62 0.18 19.06
CA TYR A 285 -16.17 0.92 20.23
C TYR A 285 -15.97 2.41 19.91
N THR A 286 -15.93 3.26 20.93
CA THR A 286 -15.49 4.65 20.73
C THR A 286 -13.99 4.68 20.38
N PRO A 287 -13.50 5.71 19.64
CA PRO A 287 -12.08 5.82 19.30
C PRO A 287 -11.15 5.75 20.52
N LEU A 288 -11.56 6.36 21.64
CA LEU A 288 -10.82 6.34 22.90
C LEU A 288 -10.73 4.92 23.51
N GLN A 289 -11.81 4.13 23.45
CA GLN A 289 -11.80 2.73 23.89
C GLN A 289 -10.92 1.87 22.97
N ALA A 290 -11.02 2.04 21.65
CA ALA A 290 -10.19 1.31 20.68
C ALA A 290 -8.69 1.61 20.88
N GLN A 291 -8.33 2.88 21.14
CA GLN A 291 -6.98 3.27 21.55
C GLN A 291 -6.58 2.61 22.88
N SER A 292 -7.43 2.68 23.91
CA SER A 292 -7.14 2.11 25.24
C SER A 292 -6.91 0.59 25.19
N TYR A 293 -7.71 -0.16 24.41
CA TYR A 293 -7.49 -1.59 24.21
C TYR A 293 -6.16 -1.86 23.49
N ASN A 294 -5.78 -1.01 22.53
CA ASN A 294 -4.49 -1.13 21.84
C ASN A 294 -3.30 -0.85 22.79
N GLU A 295 -3.40 0.16 23.65
CA GLU A 295 -2.37 0.49 24.65
C GLU A 295 -2.18 -0.66 25.66
N VAL A 296 -3.27 -1.18 26.24
CA VAL A 296 -3.25 -2.37 27.13
C VAL A 296 -2.63 -3.59 26.44
N ARG A 297 -3.00 -3.83 25.18
CA ARG A 297 -2.50 -4.95 24.36
C ARG A 297 -0.99 -4.85 24.10
N LEU A 298 -0.47 -3.62 23.90
CA LEU A 298 0.96 -3.37 23.78
C LEU A 298 1.69 -3.56 25.12
N GLU A 299 1.16 -2.99 26.22
CA GLU A 299 1.76 -3.17 27.55
C GLU A 299 1.85 -4.64 27.97
N LEU A 300 0.83 -5.45 27.70
CA LEU A 300 0.85 -6.89 28.00
C LEU A 300 1.99 -7.63 27.28
N ARG A 301 2.28 -7.30 26.02
CA ARG A 301 3.39 -7.91 25.27
C ARG A 301 4.75 -7.45 25.80
N GLU A 302 4.87 -6.19 26.21
CA GLU A 302 6.07 -5.68 26.89
C GLU A 302 6.28 -6.33 28.27
N GLN A 303 5.22 -6.56 29.05
CA GLN A 303 5.31 -7.26 30.34
C GLN A 303 5.63 -8.75 30.17
N LEU A 304 5.08 -9.42 29.15
CA LEU A 304 5.43 -10.81 28.84
C LEU A 304 6.90 -10.93 28.39
N SER A 305 7.37 -10.04 27.53
CA SER A 305 8.80 -9.93 27.16
C SER A 305 9.68 -9.70 28.40
N SER A 306 9.28 -8.80 29.30
CA SER A 306 9.97 -8.52 30.57
C SER A 306 9.98 -9.73 31.51
N ALA A 307 8.90 -10.50 31.59
CA ALA A 307 8.82 -11.71 32.40
C ALA A 307 9.78 -12.80 31.90
N ILE A 308 9.99 -12.91 30.58
CA ILE A 308 11.01 -13.78 29.99
C ILE A 308 12.42 -13.33 30.42
N GLN A 309 12.70 -12.02 30.47
CA GLN A 309 13.97 -11.51 31.00
C GLN A 309 14.18 -11.86 32.48
N TYR A 310 13.17 -11.64 33.33
CA TYR A 310 13.26 -11.92 34.76
C TYR A 310 13.37 -13.42 35.08
N ALA A 311 12.60 -14.29 34.40
CA ALA A 311 12.74 -15.73 34.56
C ALA A 311 14.12 -16.22 34.11
N SER A 312 14.63 -15.72 32.97
CA SER A 312 16.00 -16.01 32.51
C SER A 312 17.06 -15.58 33.53
N TYR A 313 16.89 -14.41 34.18
CA TYR A 313 17.77 -13.94 35.25
C TYR A 313 17.69 -14.84 36.49
N SER A 314 16.49 -15.22 36.92
CA SER A 314 16.27 -16.10 38.08
C SER A 314 16.89 -17.48 37.89
N LEU A 315 16.73 -18.08 36.69
CA LEU A 315 17.35 -19.35 36.32
C LEU A 315 18.89 -19.26 36.36
N LEU A 316 19.47 -18.26 35.70
CA LEU A 316 20.92 -18.08 35.62
C LEU A 316 21.59 -17.63 36.94
N ARG A 317 20.82 -17.24 37.96
CA ARG A 317 21.35 -16.81 39.27
C ARG A 317 21.79 -17.97 40.17
N ASP A 318 21.26 -19.17 39.95
CA ASP A 318 21.60 -20.38 40.71
C ASP A 318 21.69 -21.57 39.76
N LEU A 319 22.85 -21.70 39.11
CA LEU A 319 23.06 -22.74 38.09
C LEU A 319 22.94 -24.15 38.68
N GLU A 320 23.51 -24.41 39.87
CA GLU A 320 23.48 -25.72 40.54
C GLU A 320 22.05 -26.22 40.82
N LYS A 321 21.13 -25.30 41.16
CA LYS A 321 19.73 -25.64 41.43
C LYS A 321 18.89 -25.79 40.16
N ASN A 322 19.12 -24.92 39.17
CA ASN A 322 18.15 -24.70 38.08
C ASN A 322 18.55 -25.35 36.75
N LEU A 323 19.84 -25.64 36.51
CA LEU A 323 20.34 -26.18 35.23
C LEU A 323 20.83 -27.62 35.35
N LYS A 324 20.75 -28.36 34.23
CA LYS A 324 21.29 -29.71 34.08
C LYS A 324 22.77 -29.62 33.69
N PHE A 325 23.66 -30.19 34.49
CA PHE A 325 25.10 -30.23 34.18
C PHE A 325 25.40 -31.48 33.34
N HIS A 326 25.80 -31.28 32.08
CA HIS A 326 26.31 -32.35 31.23
C HIS A 326 27.81 -32.60 31.45
N SER A 327 28.55 -31.60 31.92
CA SER A 327 29.93 -31.75 32.37
C SER A 327 30.29 -30.65 33.38
N ILE A 328 31.47 -30.76 34.01
CA ILE A 328 32.03 -29.70 34.87
C ILE A 328 32.23 -28.35 34.16
N LYS A 329 32.17 -28.30 32.82
CA LYS A 329 32.27 -27.07 32.01
C LYS A 329 30.94 -26.61 31.41
N LEU A 330 29.88 -27.42 31.46
CA LEU A 330 28.66 -27.19 30.67
C LEU A 330 27.39 -27.48 31.48
N ALA A 331 26.57 -26.44 31.64
CA ALA A 331 25.22 -26.52 32.17
C ALA A 331 24.19 -26.02 31.14
N THR A 332 23.01 -26.64 31.11
CA THR A 332 21.92 -26.34 30.15
C THR A 332 20.56 -26.26 30.85
N TYR A 333 19.64 -25.50 30.26
CA TYR A 333 18.21 -25.48 30.58
C TYR A 333 17.41 -25.63 29.29
N GLU A 334 16.33 -26.40 29.34
CA GLU A 334 15.36 -26.56 28.25
C GLU A 334 13.97 -26.70 28.87
N ARG A 335 13.05 -25.81 28.49
CA ARG A 335 11.63 -25.89 28.85
C ARG A 335 10.74 -25.32 27.75
N GLU A 336 9.68 -26.05 27.43
CA GLU A 336 8.57 -25.55 26.63
C GLU A 336 7.45 -25.00 27.53
N PHE A 337 6.83 -23.91 27.08
CA PHE A 337 5.69 -23.26 27.69
C PHE A 337 4.59 -23.05 26.63
N LYS A 338 3.37 -22.72 27.05
CA LYS A 338 2.33 -22.27 26.11
C LYS A 338 2.84 -21.01 25.37
N GLY A 339 3.01 -21.11 24.05
CA GLY A 339 3.43 -19.98 23.19
C GLY A 339 4.91 -19.58 23.25
N LEU A 340 5.77 -20.29 24.00
CA LEU A 340 7.19 -19.94 24.18
C LEU A 340 8.06 -21.19 24.36
N ARG A 341 9.23 -21.21 23.73
CA ARG A 341 10.31 -22.18 24.02
C ARG A 341 11.52 -21.44 24.58
N LEU A 342 12.10 -21.93 25.68
CA LEU A 342 13.27 -21.33 26.32
C LEU A 342 14.39 -22.36 26.51
N ASN A 343 15.53 -22.06 25.91
CA ASN A 343 16.79 -22.76 26.10
C ASN A 343 17.86 -21.80 26.66
N LEU A 344 18.66 -22.29 27.60
CA LEU A 344 19.86 -21.62 28.10
C LEU A 344 21.04 -22.57 27.98
N TRP A 345 22.15 -22.09 27.43
CA TRP A 345 23.43 -22.78 27.39
C TRP A 345 24.44 -21.97 28.20
N VAL A 346 25.20 -22.60 29.09
CA VAL A 346 26.14 -21.93 29.99
C VAL A 346 27.47 -22.67 30.04
N ALA A 347 28.53 -21.99 29.62
CA ALA A 347 29.90 -22.34 29.93
C ALA A 347 30.21 -22.00 31.40
N VAL A 348 30.59 -23.02 32.16
CA VAL A 348 30.86 -22.91 33.60
C VAL A 348 32.33 -22.52 33.80
N ARG A 349 32.55 -21.33 34.36
CA ARG A 349 33.89 -20.78 34.59
C ARG A 349 34.68 -21.62 35.59
N MET A 350 35.67 -22.36 35.09
CA MET A 350 36.60 -23.12 35.92
C MET A 350 37.63 -22.21 36.62
N PRO A 351 38.09 -22.57 37.84
CA PRO A 351 39.24 -21.92 38.47
C PRO A 351 40.51 -22.11 37.62
N THR A 352 41.13 -21.01 37.20
CA THR A 352 42.33 -21.04 36.35
C THR A 352 43.55 -21.58 37.09
N ARG A 353 44.14 -22.68 36.59
CA ARG A 353 45.57 -22.96 36.81
C ARG A 353 46.42 -21.95 36.02
N LYS A 354 47.68 -21.79 36.39
CA LYS A 354 48.64 -20.93 35.64
C LYS A 354 48.66 -21.33 34.15
N PRO A 355 48.73 -20.35 33.22
CA PRO A 355 48.66 -20.64 31.78
C PRO A 355 49.82 -21.54 31.34
N LYS A 356 49.58 -22.34 30.29
CA LYS A 356 50.64 -23.10 29.61
C LYS A 356 51.34 -22.19 28.58
N PRO A 357 52.61 -22.44 28.20
CA PRO A 357 53.33 -21.59 27.24
C PRO A 357 52.79 -21.60 25.81
N LEU A 358 51.89 -22.54 25.49
CA LEU A 358 51.20 -22.63 24.22
C LEU A 358 49.74 -23.00 24.52
N GLU A 359 48.82 -22.07 24.27
CA GLU A 359 47.39 -22.35 24.28
C GLU A 359 47.00 -22.80 22.86
N PRO A 360 46.31 -23.93 22.69
CA PRO A 360 45.80 -24.33 21.37
C PRO A 360 44.71 -23.35 20.91
N ASP A 361 44.59 -23.15 19.60
CA ASP A 361 43.54 -22.29 19.04
C ASP A 361 42.15 -22.67 19.59
N PRO A 362 41.35 -21.71 20.09
CA PRO A 362 40.05 -22.01 20.66
C PRO A 362 39.10 -22.54 19.57
N GLU A 363 38.61 -23.76 19.79
CA GLU A 363 37.59 -24.36 18.92
C GLU A 363 36.29 -23.51 18.96
N PRO A 364 35.69 -23.18 17.81
CA PRO A 364 34.46 -22.41 17.76
C PRO A 364 33.31 -23.18 18.40
N VAL A 365 32.61 -22.56 19.35
CA VAL A 365 31.52 -23.20 20.10
C VAL A 365 30.31 -23.42 19.18
N GLU A 366 30.01 -24.68 18.89
CA GLU A 366 28.82 -25.10 18.16
C GLU A 366 27.68 -25.46 19.12
N LEU A 367 26.51 -24.86 18.88
CA LEU A 367 25.29 -24.98 19.67
C LEU A 367 24.16 -25.50 18.78
N SER A 368 23.35 -26.40 19.32
CA SER A 368 22.14 -26.89 18.67
C SER A 368 20.98 -26.86 19.68
N PHE A 369 19.82 -26.38 19.23
CA PHE A 369 18.60 -26.25 20.01
C PHE A 369 17.46 -26.99 19.30
N PRO A 370 17.36 -28.34 19.43
CA PRO A 370 16.47 -29.15 18.61
C PRO A 370 14.98 -28.79 18.75
N SER A 371 14.52 -28.47 19.97
CA SER A 371 13.16 -27.97 20.23
C SER A 371 12.82 -26.68 19.48
N MET A 372 13.82 -25.92 19.03
CA MET A 372 13.64 -24.61 18.39
C MET A 372 13.93 -24.62 16.88
N SER A 373 14.47 -25.72 16.35
CA SER A 373 15.02 -25.83 14.98
C SER A 373 16.05 -24.72 14.68
N VAL A 374 17.04 -24.58 15.57
CA VAL A 374 18.11 -23.58 15.45
C VAL A 374 19.45 -24.20 15.81
N ALA A 375 20.48 -23.92 15.00
CA ALA A 375 21.87 -24.15 15.37
C ALA A 375 22.68 -22.84 15.25
N VAL A 376 23.67 -22.65 16.12
CA VAL A 376 24.51 -21.45 16.17
C VAL A 376 25.97 -21.85 16.38
N LYS A 377 26.86 -21.41 15.50
CA LYS A 377 28.30 -21.54 15.65
C LYS A 377 28.89 -20.17 16.00
N LEU A 378 29.42 -20.05 17.22
CA LEU A 378 30.02 -18.82 17.72
C LEU A 378 31.45 -18.62 17.12
N PRO A 379 31.84 -17.37 16.83
CA PRO A 379 33.18 -17.06 16.34
C PRO A 379 34.23 -17.23 17.45
N LYS A 380 35.46 -17.61 17.06
CA LYS A 380 36.62 -17.85 17.95
C LYS A 380 36.99 -16.67 18.87
N VAL A 381 36.52 -15.46 18.52
CA VAL A 381 36.72 -14.21 19.28
C VAL A 381 35.97 -14.21 20.63
N ILE A 382 34.92 -15.03 20.77
CA ILE A 382 34.16 -15.17 22.02
C ILE A 382 34.81 -16.24 22.89
N ASP A 383 35.36 -15.85 24.05
CA ASP A 383 35.92 -16.79 25.04
C ASP A 383 34.83 -17.72 25.62
N GLY A 384 34.82 -18.96 25.14
CA GLY A 384 33.94 -20.04 25.60
C GLY A 384 34.14 -20.47 27.06
N SER A 385 34.97 -19.80 27.87
CA SER A 385 35.13 -20.09 29.31
C SER A 385 34.08 -19.42 30.22
N CYS A 386 33.43 -18.34 29.77
CA CYS A 386 32.60 -17.46 30.62
C CYS A 386 31.26 -17.02 29.97
N VAL A 387 30.76 -17.78 29.00
CA VAL A 387 29.61 -17.41 28.15
C VAL A 387 28.31 -18.04 28.61
N CYS A 388 27.23 -17.26 28.60
CA CYS A 388 25.87 -17.79 28.46
C CYS A 388 25.30 -17.40 27.08
N VAL A 389 24.62 -18.34 26.43
CA VAL A 389 23.73 -18.06 25.29
C VAL A 389 22.31 -18.40 25.70
N ARG A 390 21.39 -17.43 25.54
CA ARG A 390 19.96 -17.70 25.57
C ARG A 390 19.45 -17.88 24.15
N ALA A 391 18.63 -18.91 23.95
CA ALA A 391 17.76 -19.04 22.80
C ALA A 391 16.31 -19.09 23.32
N ALA A 392 15.51 -18.06 23.05
CA ALA A 392 14.08 -18.04 23.39
C ALA A 392 13.25 -17.75 22.14
N ARG A 393 12.29 -18.62 21.80
CA ARG A 393 11.38 -18.43 20.64
C ARG A 393 9.97 -18.20 21.15
N SER A 394 9.52 -16.96 21.06
CA SER A 394 8.10 -16.61 21.26
C SER A 394 7.34 -16.94 19.98
N LEU A 395 6.27 -17.72 20.06
CA LEU A 395 5.45 -18.08 18.89
C LEU A 395 4.56 -16.90 18.44
N ILE A 396 4.26 -15.97 19.34
CA ILE A 396 3.66 -14.67 19.04
C ILE A 396 4.72 -13.59 18.84
N ASP A 397 4.39 -12.58 18.04
CA ASP A 397 5.22 -11.39 17.85
C ASP A 397 5.02 -10.41 19.01
N LEU A 398 6.09 -10.16 19.77
CA LEU A 398 6.10 -9.27 20.93
C LEU A 398 6.65 -7.86 20.62
N LEU A 399 7.18 -7.63 19.40
CA LEU A 399 8.05 -6.49 19.11
C LEU A 399 7.53 -5.61 17.97
N SER A 400 7.08 -6.22 16.87
CA SER A 400 6.82 -5.51 15.61
C SER A 400 5.81 -4.39 15.71
N GLU A 401 4.77 -4.54 16.53
CA GLU A 401 3.72 -3.52 16.67
C GLU A 401 4.23 -2.18 17.24
N SER A 402 5.38 -2.19 17.92
CA SER A 402 6.04 -0.96 18.39
C SER A 402 6.83 -0.22 17.31
N THR A 403 6.92 -0.79 16.09
CA THR A 403 7.63 -0.20 14.96
C THR A 403 6.79 0.86 14.25
N ARG A 404 7.42 1.99 13.92
CA ARG A 404 6.83 3.10 13.14
C ARG A 404 6.22 2.70 11.78
N SER A 405 6.61 1.55 11.22
CA SER A 405 6.15 1.02 9.93
C SER A 405 5.07 -0.07 10.06
N TYR A 406 4.63 -0.43 11.27
CA TYR A 406 3.61 -1.46 11.47
C TYR A 406 2.19 -0.93 11.22
N GLY A 407 1.82 0.14 11.94
CA GLY A 407 0.49 0.74 11.87
C GLY A 407 0.23 1.43 10.53
N LEU A 408 -1.05 1.49 10.14
CA LEU A 408 -1.48 2.36 9.04
C LEU A 408 -1.42 3.82 9.50
N ALA A 409 -0.69 4.68 8.79
CA ALA A 409 -0.39 6.04 9.26
C ALA A 409 -1.60 6.99 9.28
N ALA A 410 -2.62 6.73 8.45
CA ALA A 410 -3.87 7.48 8.42
C ALA A 410 -5.05 6.56 8.02
N GLU A 411 -6.22 6.76 8.62
CA GLU A 411 -7.43 6.07 8.16
C GLU A 411 -7.86 6.56 6.78
N MET A 412 -8.50 5.67 6.01
CA MET A 412 -9.02 6.00 4.69
C MET A 412 -10.15 7.06 4.81
N PRO A 413 -10.10 8.17 4.05
CA PRO A 413 -11.24 9.07 3.92
C PRO A 413 -12.51 8.32 3.50
N ASN A 414 -13.65 8.72 4.04
CA ASN A 414 -14.97 8.18 3.69
C ASN A 414 -15.13 6.65 3.86
N ARG A 415 -14.26 5.98 4.63
CA ARG A 415 -14.29 4.52 4.92
C ARG A 415 -15.65 3.96 5.34
N TYR A 416 -16.47 4.78 6.00
CA TYR A 416 -17.80 4.42 6.53
C TYR A 416 -18.95 5.22 5.87
N GLU A 417 -18.68 5.92 4.75
CA GLU A 417 -19.69 6.65 4.00
C GLU A 417 -20.44 5.70 3.04
N ASP A 418 -21.76 5.67 3.15
CA ASP A 418 -22.61 4.91 2.24
C ASP A 418 -22.75 5.60 0.86
N LEU A 419 -23.15 4.81 -0.14
CA LEU A 419 -23.23 5.28 -1.53
C LEU A 419 -24.32 6.36 -1.74
N PHE A 420 -25.35 6.43 -0.89
CA PHE A 420 -26.37 7.48 -0.99
C PHE A 420 -25.81 8.83 -0.51
N VAL A 421 -25.16 8.88 0.65
CA VAL A 421 -24.52 10.11 1.16
C VAL A 421 -23.43 10.59 0.20
N PHE A 422 -22.62 9.67 -0.34
CA PHE A 422 -21.62 9.97 -1.37
C PHE A 422 -22.27 10.62 -2.61
N ASN A 423 -23.29 10.01 -3.20
CA ASN A 423 -23.98 10.54 -4.39
C ASN A 423 -24.65 11.90 -4.14
N VAL A 424 -25.20 12.13 -2.95
CA VAL A 424 -25.82 13.42 -2.60
C VAL A 424 -24.76 14.52 -2.49
N LYS A 425 -23.60 14.24 -1.88
CA LYS A 425 -22.47 15.19 -1.81
C LYS A 425 -21.90 15.50 -3.20
N GLU A 426 -21.53 14.46 -3.94
CA GLU A 426 -20.95 14.58 -5.29
C GLU A 426 -21.85 15.40 -6.23
N HIS A 427 -23.17 15.13 -6.21
CA HIS A 427 -24.13 15.88 -7.01
C HIS A 427 -24.23 17.35 -6.59
N VAL A 428 -24.30 17.64 -5.28
CA VAL A 428 -24.33 19.03 -4.77
C VAL A 428 -23.05 19.80 -5.14
N GLU A 429 -21.89 19.15 -5.15
CA GLU A 429 -20.61 19.76 -5.52
C GLU A 429 -20.48 19.95 -7.03
N THR A 430 -20.88 18.95 -7.81
CA THR A 430 -21.04 19.04 -9.29
C THR A 430 -21.92 20.24 -9.68
N TYR A 431 -23.03 20.46 -8.96
CA TYR A 431 -23.95 21.55 -9.25
C TYR A 431 -23.43 22.95 -8.83
N LYS A 432 -22.63 23.05 -7.76
CA LYS A 432 -21.90 24.28 -7.44
C LYS A 432 -20.88 24.60 -8.55
N LEU A 433 -20.04 23.62 -8.90
CA LEU A 433 -19.03 23.75 -9.94
C LEU A 433 -19.64 24.12 -11.30
N LYS A 434 -20.75 23.49 -11.69
CA LYS A 434 -21.50 23.89 -12.90
C LYS A 434 -21.91 25.36 -12.83
N LYS A 435 -22.51 25.80 -11.72
CA LYS A 435 -22.95 27.19 -11.57
C LYS A 435 -21.78 28.16 -11.68
N GLU A 436 -20.64 27.83 -11.07
CA GLU A 436 -19.41 28.62 -11.14
C GLU A 436 -18.85 28.68 -12.57
N GLN A 437 -18.81 27.55 -13.29
CA GLN A 437 -18.45 27.51 -14.71
C GLN A 437 -19.40 28.32 -15.59
N ASP A 438 -20.72 28.24 -15.35
CA ASP A 438 -21.72 29.00 -16.11
C ASP A 438 -21.66 30.49 -15.78
N ASP A 439 -21.35 30.89 -14.54
CA ASP A 439 -21.06 32.27 -14.16
C ASP A 439 -19.76 32.79 -14.81
N ILE A 440 -18.72 31.95 -14.99
CA ILE A 440 -17.50 32.27 -15.74
C ILE A 440 -17.84 32.49 -17.23
N ARG A 441 -18.57 31.55 -17.86
CA ARG A 441 -19.04 31.67 -19.26
C ARG A 441 -19.88 32.93 -19.46
N ASN A 442 -20.78 33.23 -18.52
CA ASN A 442 -21.64 34.42 -18.55
C ASN A 442 -20.87 35.73 -18.38
N LYS A 443 -19.79 35.77 -17.58
CA LYS A 443 -18.89 36.93 -17.49
C LYS A 443 -18.13 37.13 -18.78
N PHE A 444 -17.48 36.07 -19.29
CA PHE A 444 -16.75 36.09 -20.55
C PHE A 444 -17.61 36.62 -21.71
N TYR A 445 -18.81 36.07 -21.91
CA TYR A 445 -19.69 36.54 -22.99
C TYR A 445 -20.19 37.99 -22.78
N LYS A 446 -20.35 38.46 -21.54
CA LYS A 446 -20.69 39.88 -21.27
C LYS A 446 -19.53 40.82 -21.59
N GLU A 447 -18.30 40.44 -21.24
CA GLU A 447 -17.09 41.21 -21.56
C GLU A 447 -16.85 41.27 -23.08
N ILE A 448 -16.99 40.14 -23.77
CA ILE A 448 -16.95 40.09 -25.25
C ILE A 448 -18.07 40.94 -25.87
N GLN A 449 -19.31 40.85 -25.39
CA GLN A 449 -20.41 41.71 -25.84
C GLN A 449 -20.20 43.19 -25.53
N GLN A 450 -19.41 43.55 -24.52
CA GLN A 450 -19.05 44.93 -24.25
C GLN A 450 -17.99 45.41 -25.26
N LYS A 451 -16.90 44.67 -25.44
CA LYS A 451 -15.85 44.98 -26.43
C LYS A 451 -16.41 45.06 -27.86
N ILE A 452 -17.29 44.14 -28.25
CA ILE A 452 -18.02 44.18 -29.53
C ILE A 452 -18.78 45.51 -29.68
N ARG A 453 -19.49 45.97 -28.64
CA ARG A 453 -20.21 47.26 -28.69
C ARG A 453 -19.27 48.47 -28.70
N GLU A 454 -18.13 48.40 -28.03
CA GLU A 454 -17.10 49.46 -28.05
C GLU A 454 -16.48 49.59 -29.45
N VAL A 455 -16.09 48.47 -30.07
CA VAL A 455 -15.55 48.42 -31.45
C VAL A 455 -16.61 48.79 -32.49
N GLU A 456 -17.85 48.30 -32.37
CA GLU A 456 -18.97 48.72 -33.23
C GLU A 456 -19.23 50.22 -33.13
N ASN A 457 -19.20 50.80 -31.93
CA ASN A 457 -19.40 52.24 -31.74
C ASN A 457 -18.23 53.05 -32.30
N PHE A 458 -16.99 52.56 -32.21
CA PHE A 458 -15.83 53.18 -32.86
C PHE A 458 -15.95 53.16 -34.39
N LEU A 459 -16.36 52.04 -34.97
CA LEU A 459 -16.61 51.90 -36.41
C LEU A 459 -17.77 52.79 -36.89
N LYS A 460 -18.83 52.95 -36.09
CA LYS A 460 -19.95 53.88 -36.37
C LYS A 460 -19.57 55.35 -36.20
N ALA A 461 -18.63 55.66 -35.29
CA ALA A 461 -18.15 57.02 -35.04
C ALA A 461 -17.17 57.52 -36.12
N ASN A 462 -16.47 56.62 -36.81
CA ASN A 462 -15.52 56.94 -37.89
C ASN A 462 -15.89 56.28 -39.24
N PRO A 463 -16.99 56.69 -39.93
CA PRO A 463 -17.44 56.03 -41.17
C PRO A 463 -16.53 56.18 -42.39
N TYR A 464 -15.55 57.08 -42.34
CA TYR A 464 -14.78 57.54 -43.51
C TYR A 464 -13.31 57.10 -43.52
N THR A 465 -12.84 56.37 -42.51
CA THR A 465 -11.48 55.84 -42.43
C THR A 465 -11.46 54.32 -42.74
N LYS A 466 -10.37 53.84 -43.35
CA LYS A 466 -10.15 52.41 -43.62
C LYS A 466 -9.76 51.67 -42.33
N ASN A 467 -10.74 51.45 -41.46
CA ASN A 467 -10.59 50.74 -40.19
C ASN A 467 -10.63 49.21 -40.42
N GLU A 468 -9.65 48.70 -41.18
CA GLU A 468 -9.58 47.28 -41.54
C GLU A 468 -9.18 46.42 -40.34
N LYS A 469 -8.30 46.93 -39.48
CA LYS A 469 -7.85 46.24 -38.25
C LYS A 469 -8.96 46.11 -37.21
N GLU A 470 -9.80 47.13 -37.08
CA GLU A 470 -10.90 47.16 -36.12
C GLU A 470 -12.08 46.30 -36.62
N LYS A 471 -12.17 46.05 -37.93
CA LYS A 471 -13.04 44.98 -38.47
C LYS A 471 -12.48 43.58 -38.19
N GLU A 472 -11.18 43.37 -38.33
CA GLU A 472 -10.53 42.10 -37.93
C GLU A 472 -10.66 41.85 -36.42
N GLU A 473 -10.52 42.89 -35.59
CA GLU A 473 -10.78 42.81 -34.14
C GLU A 473 -12.25 42.48 -33.84
N LEU A 474 -13.21 43.07 -34.55
CA LEU A 474 -14.63 42.75 -34.42
C LEU A 474 -14.95 41.30 -34.83
N ASP A 475 -14.36 40.81 -35.93
CA ASP A 475 -14.49 39.41 -36.37
C ASP A 475 -13.89 38.46 -35.32
N ASN A 476 -12.67 38.74 -34.84
CA ASN A 476 -11.98 37.97 -33.81
C ASN A 476 -12.77 37.95 -32.47
N LEU A 477 -13.31 39.09 -32.03
CA LEU A 477 -14.14 39.17 -30.83
C LEU A 477 -15.46 38.38 -30.98
N ASN A 478 -16.07 38.37 -32.17
CA ASN A 478 -17.23 37.51 -32.41
C ASN A 478 -16.85 36.02 -32.40
N MET A 479 -15.67 35.66 -32.91
CA MET A 479 -15.16 34.28 -32.95
C MET A 479 -14.58 33.78 -31.62
N ALA A 480 -14.28 34.65 -30.67
CA ALA A 480 -13.72 34.31 -29.37
C ALA A 480 -14.57 33.29 -28.58
N GLU A 481 -13.93 32.22 -28.11
CA GLU A 481 -14.56 31.16 -27.31
C GLU A 481 -14.18 31.30 -25.82
N PRO A 482 -15.07 30.90 -24.88
CA PRO A 482 -14.75 30.91 -23.45
C PRO A 482 -13.59 29.95 -23.16
N PRO A 483 -12.84 30.17 -22.06
CA PRO A 483 -11.75 29.28 -21.67
C PRO A 483 -12.23 27.84 -21.54
N PHE A 484 -11.35 26.88 -21.87
CA PHE A 484 -11.64 25.46 -21.67
C PHE A 484 -11.97 25.19 -20.20
N LEU A 485 -13.12 24.57 -19.97
CA LEU A 485 -13.62 24.17 -18.66
C LEU A 485 -14.05 22.70 -18.80
N PRO A 486 -13.45 21.77 -18.04
CA PRO A 486 -13.80 20.35 -18.13
C PRO A 486 -15.25 20.10 -17.72
N ASP A 487 -15.81 18.95 -18.09
CA ASP A 487 -17.11 18.55 -17.59
C ASP A 487 -17.09 18.48 -16.04
N PRO A 488 -18.08 19.07 -15.33
CA PRO A 488 -18.11 19.07 -13.88
C PRO A 488 -18.00 17.68 -13.23
N ARG A 489 -18.57 16.64 -13.85
CA ARG A 489 -18.59 15.27 -13.29
C ARG A 489 -17.26 14.57 -13.51
N THR A 490 -16.63 14.76 -14.67
CA THR A 490 -15.25 14.31 -14.94
C THR A 490 -14.25 15.01 -14.01
N PHE A 491 -14.40 16.32 -13.79
CA PHE A 491 -13.56 17.05 -12.84
C PHE A 491 -13.71 16.53 -11.39
N MET A 492 -14.94 16.25 -10.92
CA MET A 492 -15.14 15.62 -9.60
C MET A 492 -14.55 14.20 -9.53
N ALA A 493 -14.48 13.47 -10.65
CA ALA A 493 -13.73 12.21 -10.71
C ALA A 493 -12.22 12.42 -10.51
N GLU A 494 -11.62 13.36 -11.24
CA GLU A 494 -10.21 13.72 -11.12
C GLU A 494 -9.86 14.20 -9.70
N GLN A 495 -10.72 15.01 -9.06
CA GLN A 495 -10.48 15.48 -7.68
C GLN A 495 -10.53 14.34 -6.65
N ASN A 496 -11.46 13.39 -6.76
CA ASN A 496 -11.48 12.22 -5.88
C ASN A 496 -10.22 11.35 -6.07
N ASP A 497 -9.79 11.15 -7.31
CA ASP A 497 -8.59 10.36 -7.63
C ASP A 497 -7.30 11.06 -7.15
N LEU A 498 -7.24 12.40 -7.23
CA LEU A 498 -6.17 13.21 -6.64
C LEU A 498 -6.18 13.15 -5.10
N ALA A 499 -7.35 13.20 -4.47
CA ALA A 499 -7.50 13.04 -3.02
C ALA A 499 -7.05 11.65 -2.56
N PHE A 500 -7.39 10.60 -3.31
CA PHE A 500 -6.93 9.23 -3.04
C PHE A 500 -5.41 9.08 -3.23
N LYS A 501 -4.83 9.65 -4.30
CA LYS A 501 -3.38 9.71 -4.51
C LYS A 501 -2.66 10.48 -3.39
N LYS A 502 -3.29 11.52 -2.80
CA LYS A 502 -2.78 12.25 -1.63
C LYS A 502 -2.85 11.41 -0.34
N TYR A 503 -3.92 10.64 -0.16
CA TYR A 503 -4.04 9.66 0.93
C TYR A 503 -2.94 8.59 0.85
N LEU A 504 -2.75 7.95 -0.31
CA LEU A 504 -1.69 6.95 -0.51
C LEU A 504 -0.30 7.48 -0.21
N LYS A 505 0.02 8.72 -0.65
CA LYS A 505 1.27 9.42 -0.30
C LYS A 505 1.43 9.67 1.20
N THR A 506 0.34 9.86 1.94
CA THR A 506 0.35 10.05 3.40
C THR A 506 0.63 8.74 4.13
N CYS A 507 0.17 7.60 3.59
CA CYS A 507 0.46 6.27 4.11
C CYS A 507 1.80 5.67 3.62
N SER A 508 2.60 6.41 2.85
CA SER A 508 3.89 5.95 2.34
C SER A 508 5.00 6.11 3.40
N VAL A 509 5.52 4.98 3.91
CA VAL A 509 6.56 4.98 4.96
C VAL A 509 7.95 5.06 4.33
N LYS A 510 8.67 6.16 4.58
CA LYS A 510 10.08 6.31 4.19
C LYS A 510 11.01 5.54 5.14
N THR A 511 11.42 4.34 4.73
CA THR A 511 12.48 3.56 5.39
C THR A 511 13.88 4.08 5.05
N ARG A 512 14.85 3.77 5.91
CA ARG A 512 16.29 3.98 5.68
C ARG A 512 16.92 2.73 5.05
N SER A 513 18.16 2.84 4.58
CA SER A 513 18.91 1.68 4.07
C SER A 513 19.00 0.57 5.12
N GLY A 514 18.61 -0.64 4.72
CA GLY A 514 18.52 -1.83 5.57
C GLY A 514 17.49 -1.76 6.71
N GLU A 515 16.51 -0.85 6.69
CA GLU A 515 15.33 -0.87 7.58
C GLU A 515 14.17 -1.63 6.90
N VAL A 516 13.57 -2.60 7.61
CA VAL A 516 12.49 -3.42 7.04
C VAL A 516 11.14 -2.71 7.15
N ASN A 517 10.46 -2.54 6.00
CA ASN A 517 9.13 -1.94 5.94
C ASN A 517 8.03 -2.96 6.30
N LEU A 518 7.40 -2.82 7.47
CA LEU A 518 6.32 -3.71 7.91
C LEU A 518 4.94 -3.45 7.23
N ARG A 519 4.84 -2.45 6.35
CA ARG A 519 3.73 -2.35 5.40
C ARG A 519 3.93 -3.27 4.19
N LYS A 520 5.18 -3.60 3.83
CA LYS A 520 5.53 -4.57 2.77
C LYS A 520 5.66 -6.01 3.31
N TYR A 521 6.36 -6.18 4.42
CA TYR A 521 6.67 -7.49 5.02
C TYR A 521 5.94 -7.71 6.35
N ARG A 522 5.78 -8.96 6.77
CA ARG A 522 5.23 -9.36 8.08
C ARG A 522 6.15 -10.40 8.71
N ILE A 523 6.45 -10.25 10.00
CA ILE A 523 7.20 -11.26 10.75
C ILE A 523 6.30 -12.48 10.97
N CYS A 524 6.75 -13.66 10.54
CA CYS A 524 6.01 -14.92 10.60
C CYS A 524 6.88 -16.01 11.25
N GLY A 525 6.26 -17.01 11.90
CA GLY A 525 7.00 -18.04 12.64
C GLY A 525 7.53 -17.61 14.01
N GLY A 526 7.04 -16.48 14.53
CA GLY A 526 7.42 -15.92 15.84
C GLY A 526 8.74 -15.13 15.83
N VAL A 527 9.21 -14.77 17.02
CA VAL A 527 10.46 -14.05 17.26
C VAL A 527 11.45 -14.95 17.98
N LEU A 528 12.69 -15.02 17.49
CA LEU A 528 13.80 -15.79 18.05
C LEU A 528 14.81 -14.85 18.73
N ASN A 529 14.73 -14.73 20.05
CA ASN A 529 15.74 -14.08 20.86
C ASN A 529 16.98 -14.99 20.99
N LEU A 530 18.04 -14.68 20.24
CA LEU A 530 19.39 -15.20 20.46
C LEU A 530 20.23 -14.11 21.14
N ASP A 531 20.51 -14.28 22.43
CA ASP A 531 21.23 -13.30 23.24
C ASP A 531 22.53 -13.88 23.79
N LEU A 532 23.62 -13.12 23.69
CA LEU A 532 24.90 -13.42 24.34
C LEU A 532 24.96 -12.71 25.70
N LEU A 533 25.03 -13.47 26.79
CA LEU A 533 24.80 -12.98 28.15
C LEU A 533 26.00 -13.24 29.07
N THR A 534 26.22 -12.31 30.00
CA THR A 534 27.13 -12.51 31.13
C THR A 534 26.39 -13.25 32.25
N THR A 535 27.00 -14.27 32.85
CA THR A 535 26.40 -15.01 33.97
C THR A 535 26.32 -14.14 35.23
N PRO A 536 25.17 -14.09 35.93
CA PRO A 536 25.05 -13.39 37.22
C PRO A 536 25.97 -13.97 38.30
N PRO A 537 26.29 -13.21 39.36
CA PRO A 537 27.11 -13.72 40.47
C PRO A 537 26.47 -14.93 41.16
N GLN A 538 27.14 -16.08 41.06
CA GLN A 538 26.66 -17.36 41.59
C GLN A 538 26.70 -17.45 43.13
N PRO A 539 25.82 -18.27 43.75
CA PRO A 539 25.96 -18.63 45.15
C PRO A 539 27.30 -19.31 45.44
N LYS A 540 27.90 -18.97 46.59
CA LYS A 540 29.09 -19.62 47.12
C LYS A 540 28.78 -20.21 48.48
N ARG A 541 28.94 -21.53 48.61
CA ARG A 541 28.90 -22.21 49.90
C ARG A 541 30.21 -21.94 50.65
N MET A 542 30.09 -21.37 51.84
CA MET A 542 31.19 -21.15 52.77
C MET A 542 31.28 -22.34 53.74
N ARG A 543 32.15 -22.23 54.76
CA ARG A 543 32.10 -23.12 55.91
C ARG A 543 30.77 -22.94 56.66
N ASP A 544 30.43 -23.93 57.49
CA ASP A 544 29.27 -23.89 58.40
C ASP A 544 27.91 -23.72 57.68
N SER A 545 27.81 -24.28 56.47
CA SER A 545 26.61 -24.33 55.62
C SER A 545 26.03 -22.98 55.17
N VAL A 546 26.74 -21.88 55.37
CA VAL A 546 26.31 -20.54 54.93
C VAL A 546 26.49 -20.40 53.41
N THR A 547 25.43 -20.02 52.70
CA THR A 547 25.48 -19.68 51.26
C THR A 547 25.43 -18.17 51.08
N LEU A 548 26.45 -17.58 50.42
CA LEU A 548 26.53 -16.16 50.11
C LEU A 548 26.46 -15.93 48.59
N THR A 549 25.59 -15.01 48.17
CA THR A 549 25.42 -14.61 46.76
C THR A 549 25.51 -13.09 46.66
N THR A 550 26.32 -12.57 45.74
CA THR A 550 26.40 -11.12 45.52
C THR A 550 25.16 -10.64 44.76
N LEU A 551 24.36 -9.75 45.36
CA LEU A 551 23.23 -9.13 44.69
C LEU A 551 23.71 -7.91 43.90
N GLN A 552 23.60 -7.96 42.57
CA GLN A 552 23.73 -6.78 41.72
C GLN A 552 22.34 -6.17 41.49
N LEU A 553 22.27 -4.84 41.44
CA LEU A 553 21.06 -4.06 41.17
C LEU A 553 21.35 -3.08 40.02
N PRO A 554 20.42 -2.90 39.06
CA PRO A 554 19.12 -3.58 38.93
C PRO A 554 19.25 -5.09 38.62
N LYS A 555 18.19 -5.86 38.86
CA LYS A 555 18.13 -7.33 38.63
C LYS A 555 17.96 -7.66 37.14
N THR A 556 18.83 -7.14 36.28
CA THR A 556 18.74 -7.30 34.82
C THR A 556 19.87 -8.16 34.29
N LEU A 557 19.59 -8.91 33.23
CA LEU A 557 20.64 -9.58 32.46
C LEU A 557 21.58 -8.55 31.82
N GLN A 558 22.88 -8.85 31.86
CA GLN A 558 23.92 -8.02 31.26
C GLN A 558 24.35 -8.64 29.92
N PRO A 559 24.06 -8.02 28.77
CA PRO A 559 24.52 -8.52 27.48
C PRO A 559 26.05 -8.44 27.40
N MET A 560 26.67 -9.48 26.85
CA MET A 560 28.10 -9.49 26.57
C MET A 560 28.39 -8.60 25.36
N LYS A 561 29.51 -7.87 25.37
CA LYS A 561 29.89 -6.96 24.28
C LYS A 561 30.32 -7.73 23.03
N TYR A 562 29.37 -8.02 22.16
CA TYR A 562 29.59 -8.58 20.83
C TYR A 562 28.80 -7.78 19.78
N GLN A 563 29.52 -6.95 19.02
CA GLN A 563 29.01 -6.22 17.86
C GLN A 563 30.13 -6.02 16.86
N ILE A 564 29.95 -6.56 15.66
CA ILE A 564 30.89 -6.49 14.54
C ILE A 564 30.11 -6.06 13.31
N GLN A 565 30.54 -5.00 12.62
CA GLN A 565 29.96 -4.61 11.34
C GLN A 565 30.90 -5.00 10.21
N TYR A 566 30.57 -6.08 9.51
CA TYR A 566 31.17 -6.38 8.21
C TYR A 566 30.73 -5.33 7.18
N ARG A 567 31.62 -4.98 6.26
CA ARG A 567 31.29 -4.24 5.04
C ARG A 567 31.91 -5.01 3.89
N ALA A 568 31.10 -5.40 2.90
CA ALA A 568 31.63 -6.05 1.71
C ALA A 568 32.68 -5.14 1.03
N PRO A 569 33.80 -5.69 0.54
CA PRO A 569 34.74 -4.94 -0.30
C PRO A 569 34.02 -4.29 -1.48
N SER A 570 34.40 -3.06 -1.82
CA SER A 570 33.91 -2.41 -3.03
C SER A 570 34.32 -3.24 -4.26
N PRO A 571 33.39 -3.56 -5.19
CA PRO A 571 33.73 -4.35 -6.36
C PRO A 571 34.80 -3.64 -7.22
N PRO A 572 35.67 -4.40 -7.93
CA PRO A 572 36.70 -3.81 -8.76
C PRO A 572 36.13 -2.89 -9.84
N PRO A 573 36.81 -1.78 -10.18
CA PRO A 573 36.47 -0.98 -11.35
C PRO A 573 36.49 -1.83 -12.63
N ALA A 574 35.47 -1.66 -13.47
CA ALA A 574 35.32 -2.41 -14.70
C ALA A 574 36.53 -2.22 -15.63
N GLY A 575 37.11 -3.33 -16.09
CA GLY A 575 38.27 -3.36 -16.98
C GLY A 575 39.63 -3.63 -16.30
N VAL A 576 39.69 -3.68 -14.96
CA VAL A 576 40.93 -4.07 -14.24
C VAL A 576 41.04 -5.59 -14.15
N THR A 577 41.98 -6.18 -14.90
CA THR A 577 42.36 -7.59 -14.75
C THR A 577 43.23 -7.78 -13.50
N ARG A 578 42.60 -8.12 -12.37
CA ARG A 578 43.29 -8.56 -11.14
C ARG A 578 44.06 -9.86 -11.38
N THR A 579 45.14 -10.08 -10.62
CA THR A 579 45.85 -11.37 -10.64
C THR A 579 45.08 -12.43 -9.83
N PRO A 580 45.28 -13.74 -10.08
CA PRO A 580 44.69 -14.80 -9.25
C PRO A 580 45.09 -14.68 -7.77
N GLU A 581 46.33 -14.28 -7.50
CA GLU A 581 46.86 -14.10 -6.14
C GLU A 581 46.16 -12.96 -5.38
N GLU A 582 45.81 -11.85 -6.06
CA GLU A 582 45.02 -10.76 -5.49
C GLU A 582 43.62 -11.24 -5.11
N ILE A 583 42.99 -12.03 -5.98
CA ILE A 583 41.64 -12.60 -5.78
C ILE A 583 41.65 -13.59 -4.61
N GLU A 584 42.63 -14.50 -4.54
CA GLU A 584 42.80 -15.43 -3.41
C GLU A 584 43.06 -14.67 -2.09
N ALA A 585 43.89 -13.63 -2.11
CA ALA A 585 44.17 -12.80 -0.94
C ALA A 585 42.98 -11.92 -0.50
N GLU A 586 42.04 -11.62 -1.40
CA GLU A 586 40.79 -10.92 -1.12
C GLU A 586 39.73 -11.89 -0.55
N ILE A 587 39.55 -13.06 -1.18
CA ILE A 587 38.70 -14.16 -0.67
C ILE A 587 39.13 -14.54 0.74
N LYS A 588 40.42 -14.78 0.98
CA LYS A 588 40.96 -15.15 2.29
C LYS A 588 40.75 -14.05 3.35
N ARG A 589 40.74 -12.77 2.95
CA ARG A 589 40.37 -11.66 3.84
C ARG A 589 38.88 -11.68 4.19
N VAL A 590 38.01 -11.89 3.20
CA VAL A 590 36.56 -12.05 3.39
C VAL A 590 36.25 -13.25 4.30
N GLU A 591 36.90 -14.39 4.09
CA GLU A 591 36.78 -15.56 4.98
C GLU A 591 37.23 -15.27 6.41
N THR A 592 38.36 -14.56 6.58
CA THR A 592 38.89 -14.15 7.89
C THR A 592 37.94 -13.17 8.61
N GLU A 593 37.15 -12.38 7.88
CA GLU A 593 36.10 -11.54 8.48
C GLU A 593 34.81 -12.32 8.76
N TYR A 594 34.44 -13.25 7.89
CA TYR A 594 33.33 -14.18 8.11
C TYR A 594 33.58 -15.19 9.27
N GLU A 595 34.84 -15.50 9.63
CA GLU A 595 35.18 -16.25 10.85
C GLU A 595 34.93 -15.44 12.15
N LYS A 596 34.85 -14.11 12.07
CA LYS A 596 34.54 -13.23 13.21
C LYS A 596 33.03 -13.12 13.46
N LEU A 597 32.19 -13.57 12.52
CA LEU A 597 30.73 -13.52 12.63
C LEU A 597 30.17 -14.83 13.19
N ALA A 598 29.05 -14.76 13.91
CA ALA A 598 28.30 -15.92 14.36
C ALA A 598 27.49 -16.49 13.21
N LEU A 599 27.66 -17.78 12.92
CA LEU A 599 26.93 -18.47 11.86
C LEU A 599 25.67 -19.12 12.45
N VAL A 600 24.50 -18.76 11.93
CA VAL A 600 23.19 -19.21 12.39
C VAL A 600 22.51 -20.02 11.30
N PHE A 601 21.93 -21.15 11.70
CA PHE A 601 21.06 -22.00 10.89
C PHE A 601 19.69 -22.06 11.55
N ILE A 602 18.63 -21.97 10.75
CA ILE A 602 17.24 -22.06 11.20
C ILE A 602 16.45 -22.92 10.22
N ASP A 603 15.77 -23.96 10.71
CA ASP A 603 14.75 -24.64 9.91
C ASP A 603 13.44 -23.84 10.04
N LEU A 604 12.79 -23.53 8.91
CA LEU A 604 11.59 -22.70 8.88
C LEU A 604 10.35 -23.51 9.30
N PRO A 605 9.39 -22.89 10.01
CA PRO A 605 8.18 -23.57 10.42
C PRO A 605 7.29 -23.89 9.21
N GLN A 606 6.87 -25.16 9.10
CA GLN A 606 5.94 -25.62 8.05
C GLN A 606 4.51 -25.10 8.20
N SER A 607 4.17 -24.46 9.33
CA SER A 607 2.89 -23.78 9.55
C SER A 607 2.75 -22.46 8.76
N VAL A 608 3.83 -22.01 8.11
CA VAL A 608 3.89 -20.81 7.29
C VAL A 608 4.09 -21.21 5.82
N MET A 609 3.47 -20.48 4.87
CA MET A 609 3.67 -20.68 3.43
C MET A 609 4.69 -19.69 2.89
N TRP A 610 5.94 -20.13 2.84
CA TRP A 610 7.01 -19.40 2.17
C TRP A 610 6.78 -19.52 0.65
N THR A 611 6.32 -18.42 0.06
CA THR A 611 6.03 -18.25 -1.38
C THR A 611 7.10 -17.43 -2.10
N GLU A 612 7.88 -16.66 -1.33
CA GLU A 612 9.10 -15.97 -1.74
C GLU A 612 10.22 -16.29 -0.75
N PRO A 613 11.50 -16.13 -1.12
CA PRO A 613 12.62 -16.23 -0.18
C PRO A 613 12.43 -15.27 1.02
N PRO A 614 12.46 -15.76 2.26
CA PRO A 614 12.20 -14.92 3.44
C PRO A 614 13.32 -13.89 3.67
N VAL A 615 12.97 -12.75 4.27
CA VAL A 615 13.96 -11.74 4.68
C VAL A 615 14.26 -11.92 6.17
N VAL A 616 15.49 -12.33 6.50
CA VAL A 616 15.97 -12.36 7.89
C VAL A 616 16.24 -10.93 8.36
N CYS A 617 15.75 -10.58 9.54
CA CYS A 617 15.96 -9.27 10.15
C CYS A 617 16.17 -9.35 11.66
N GLN A 618 16.81 -8.32 12.22
CA GLN A 618 17.16 -8.23 13.64
C GLN A 618 16.56 -6.99 14.29
N TRP A 619 16.12 -7.12 15.53
CA TRP A 619 15.46 -6.06 16.29
C TRP A 619 16.49 -5.10 16.90
N GLN A 620 16.36 -3.80 16.59
CA GLN A 620 17.16 -2.74 17.19
C GLN A 620 16.34 -1.98 18.25
N GLU A 621 16.40 -2.45 19.50
CA GLU A 621 15.63 -1.89 20.64
C GLU A 621 15.76 -0.36 20.76
N ALA A 622 16.98 0.17 20.68
CA ALA A 622 17.27 1.60 20.79
C ALA A 622 16.64 2.49 19.70
N ARG A 623 16.03 1.89 18.66
CA ARG A 623 15.27 2.60 17.62
C ARG A 623 13.86 2.02 17.38
N LYS A 624 13.48 0.97 18.11
CA LYS A 624 12.25 0.16 17.92
C LYS A 624 11.94 -0.12 16.45
N LEU A 625 12.88 -0.78 15.77
CA LEU A 625 12.75 -1.18 14.36
C LEU A 625 13.48 -2.49 14.04
N TRP A 626 13.08 -3.11 12.93
CA TRP A 626 13.74 -4.26 12.33
C TRP A 626 14.76 -3.81 11.27
N THR A 627 15.96 -4.40 11.28
CA THR A 627 17.05 -4.09 10.35
C THR A 627 17.71 -5.36 9.80
N SER A 628 18.14 -5.32 8.54
CA SER A 628 18.93 -6.38 7.89
C SER A 628 20.44 -6.08 7.85
N ASN A 629 20.86 -4.88 8.29
CA ASN A 629 22.23 -4.35 8.14
C ASN A 629 23.38 -5.17 8.78
N TYR A 630 23.08 -6.22 9.55
CA TYR A 630 24.09 -7.11 10.16
C TYR A 630 24.00 -8.56 9.66
N ILE A 631 23.10 -8.85 8.72
CA ILE A 631 22.91 -10.16 8.09
C ILE A 631 23.82 -10.27 6.87
N ASN A 632 24.65 -11.32 6.82
CA ASN A 632 25.67 -11.55 5.80
C ASN A 632 25.68 -13.04 5.40
N ASP A 633 26.29 -13.38 4.25
CA ASP A 633 26.39 -14.78 3.77
C ASP A 633 25.02 -15.53 3.78
N TYR A 634 23.94 -14.84 3.42
CA TYR A 634 22.57 -15.35 3.46
C TYR A 634 22.35 -16.41 2.36
N LYS A 635 21.85 -17.57 2.78
CA LYS A 635 21.53 -18.73 1.94
C LYS A 635 20.18 -19.29 2.35
N PHE A 636 19.27 -19.41 1.39
CA PHE A 636 17.99 -20.08 1.52
C PHE A 636 18.02 -21.38 0.73
N ASN A 637 17.53 -22.48 1.33
CA ASN A 637 17.27 -23.73 0.62
C ASN A 637 15.77 -24.02 0.70
N GLU A 638 15.11 -23.96 -0.45
CA GLU A 638 13.66 -24.08 -0.57
C GLU A 638 13.18 -25.51 -0.29
N ASP A 639 13.83 -26.53 -0.89
CA ASP A 639 13.47 -27.95 -0.74
C ASP A 639 13.41 -28.42 0.73
N LYS A 640 14.34 -27.94 1.56
CA LYS A 640 14.44 -28.27 2.98
C LYS A 640 13.77 -27.23 3.88
N LEU A 641 13.34 -26.10 3.32
CA LEU A 641 12.89 -24.91 4.05
C LEU A 641 13.90 -24.49 5.14
N THR A 642 15.19 -24.40 4.80
CA THR A 642 16.24 -23.99 5.74
C THR A 642 16.91 -22.68 5.35
N VAL A 643 17.29 -21.91 6.36
CA VAL A 643 17.94 -20.60 6.24
C VAL A 643 19.26 -20.61 6.99
N GLN A 644 20.33 -20.21 6.32
CA GLN A 644 21.67 -20.04 6.86
C GLN A 644 22.12 -18.58 6.66
N PHE A 645 22.71 -17.97 7.68
CA PHE A 645 23.32 -16.64 7.56
C PHE A 645 24.38 -16.41 8.64
N ARG A 646 25.30 -15.48 8.39
CA ARG A 646 26.25 -14.96 9.37
C ARG A 646 25.75 -13.64 9.94
N THR A 647 25.93 -13.42 11.24
CA THR A 647 25.59 -12.16 11.88
C THR A 647 26.68 -11.65 12.83
N GLY A 648 26.90 -10.34 12.76
CA GLY A 648 27.80 -9.60 13.63
C GLY A 648 27.17 -9.13 14.94
N VAL A 649 25.87 -9.38 15.18
CA VAL A 649 25.18 -9.09 16.44
C VAL A 649 24.29 -10.26 16.86
N LEU A 650 24.17 -10.49 18.15
CA LEU A 650 23.21 -11.44 18.73
C LEU A 650 22.08 -10.64 19.37
N TRP A 651 21.11 -10.29 18.52
CA TRP A 651 19.87 -9.54 18.81
C TRP A 651 18.66 -10.41 18.42
N PRO A 652 17.43 -10.09 18.87
CA PRO A 652 16.23 -10.84 18.51
C PRO A 652 16.03 -10.87 16.98
N ILE A 653 15.73 -12.05 16.44
CA ILE A 653 15.65 -12.34 15.02
C ILE A 653 14.19 -12.59 14.62
N GLY A 654 13.75 -11.90 13.57
CA GLY A 654 12.45 -12.06 12.93
C GLY A 654 12.63 -12.57 11.51
N ILE A 655 11.72 -13.45 11.07
CA ILE A 655 11.70 -13.98 9.70
C ILE A 655 10.54 -13.31 8.97
N ALA A 656 10.85 -12.41 8.04
CA ALA A 656 9.86 -11.56 7.39
C ALA A 656 9.43 -12.14 6.04
N ALA A 657 8.16 -12.49 5.90
CA ALA A 657 7.52 -12.86 4.64
C ALA A 657 6.97 -11.62 3.93
N LEU A 658 6.92 -11.62 2.59
CA LEU A 658 6.16 -10.61 1.86
C LEU A 658 4.67 -10.75 2.22
N ARG A 659 3.99 -9.63 2.50
CA ARG A 659 2.56 -9.67 2.84
C ARG A 659 1.71 -10.06 1.64
N TYR A 660 1.90 -9.36 0.53
CA TYR A 660 0.97 -9.36 -0.59
C TYR A 660 1.43 -10.23 -1.77
N SER A 661 2.18 -11.31 -1.52
CA SER A 661 2.70 -12.21 -2.58
C SER A 661 1.61 -12.88 -3.43
N ASN A 662 0.37 -12.91 -2.97
CA ASN A 662 -0.78 -13.42 -3.72
C ASN A 662 -1.60 -12.33 -4.44
N LEU A 663 -1.16 -11.07 -4.44
CA LEU A 663 -1.83 -9.96 -5.12
C LEU A 663 -0.99 -9.44 -6.31
N PRO A 664 -1.61 -8.94 -7.41
CA PRO A 664 -3.06 -8.92 -7.66
C PRO A 664 -3.64 -10.32 -7.90
N TYR A 665 -4.95 -10.45 -7.75
CA TYR A 665 -5.68 -11.69 -8.01
C TYR A 665 -5.73 -11.98 -9.51
N GLN A 666 -5.44 -13.22 -9.89
CA GLN A 666 -5.57 -13.72 -11.27
C GLN A 666 -7.03 -14.07 -11.63
N GLY A 667 -7.91 -14.17 -10.62
CA GLY A 667 -9.34 -14.36 -10.81
C GLY A 667 -10.07 -14.76 -9.54
N TRP A 668 -11.40 -14.72 -9.57
CA TRP A 668 -12.28 -15.11 -8.46
C TRP A 668 -13.67 -15.54 -8.95
N ASP A 669 -14.35 -16.40 -8.17
CA ASP A 669 -15.71 -16.90 -8.36
C ASP A 669 -16.45 -16.88 -7.01
N MET A 670 -17.64 -16.28 -6.98
CA MET A 670 -18.58 -16.38 -5.87
C MET A 670 -19.87 -17.04 -6.36
N ARG A 671 -20.28 -18.13 -5.70
CA ARG A 671 -21.45 -18.91 -6.09
C ARG A 671 -22.19 -19.54 -4.90
N PRO A 672 -23.51 -19.77 -5.01
CA PRO A 672 -24.24 -20.56 -4.03
C PRO A 672 -23.62 -21.96 -3.89
N ASP A 673 -23.44 -22.40 -2.65
CA ASP A 673 -23.11 -23.80 -2.37
C ASP A 673 -24.25 -24.72 -2.86
N PRO A 674 -23.98 -25.76 -3.68
CA PRO A 674 -24.97 -26.75 -4.08
C PRO A 674 -25.48 -27.61 -2.93
N GLU A 675 -24.64 -27.90 -1.93
CA GLU A 675 -24.90 -28.86 -0.85
C GLU A 675 -25.55 -28.19 0.37
N SER A 676 -24.99 -27.08 0.84
CA SER A 676 -25.52 -26.33 1.98
C SER A 676 -26.29 -25.06 1.58
N LYS A 677 -26.76 -24.32 2.59
CA LYS A 677 -27.36 -22.99 2.42
C LYS A 677 -26.33 -21.85 2.46
N GLY A 678 -25.04 -22.16 2.35
CA GLY A 678 -23.93 -21.21 2.35
C GLY A 678 -23.55 -20.67 0.96
N VAL A 679 -22.42 -20.00 0.88
CA VAL A 679 -21.87 -19.39 -0.33
C VAL A 679 -20.39 -19.75 -0.41
N LEU A 680 -19.95 -20.24 -1.57
CA LEU A 680 -18.55 -20.49 -1.86
C LEU A 680 -17.94 -19.23 -2.47
N ILE A 681 -16.80 -18.80 -1.94
CA ILE A 681 -15.95 -17.74 -2.50
C ILE A 681 -14.60 -18.40 -2.80
N SER A 682 -14.22 -18.45 -4.07
CA SER A 682 -12.92 -18.92 -4.54
C SER A 682 -12.11 -17.75 -5.09
N VAL A 683 -10.84 -17.64 -4.72
CA VAL A 683 -9.94 -16.58 -5.17
C VAL A 683 -8.59 -17.20 -5.57
N THR A 684 -8.13 -16.88 -6.77
CA THR A 684 -6.82 -17.26 -7.29
C THR A 684 -5.88 -16.08 -7.13
N GLY A 685 -4.92 -16.20 -6.22
CA GLY A 685 -3.79 -15.28 -6.13
C GLY A 685 -2.68 -15.67 -7.10
N VAL A 686 -1.55 -14.97 -7.05
CA VAL A 686 -0.40 -15.25 -7.93
C VAL A 686 0.21 -16.65 -7.72
N SER A 687 0.31 -17.10 -6.46
CA SER A 687 0.92 -18.40 -6.12
C SER A 687 -0.11 -19.47 -5.73
N VAL A 688 -1.18 -19.09 -5.02
CA VAL A 688 -2.10 -19.99 -4.33
C VAL A 688 -3.55 -19.74 -4.76
N THR A 689 -4.36 -20.79 -4.91
CA THR A 689 -5.83 -20.67 -5.02
C THR A 689 -6.49 -21.09 -3.71
N MET A 690 -7.45 -20.31 -3.24
CA MET A 690 -8.15 -20.55 -1.97
C MET A 690 -9.67 -20.57 -2.16
N THR A 691 -10.35 -21.45 -1.42
CA THR A 691 -11.82 -21.48 -1.37
C THR A 691 -12.33 -21.45 0.06
N TRP A 692 -13.23 -20.52 0.35
CA TRP A 692 -13.93 -20.38 1.61
C TRP A 692 -15.43 -20.65 1.47
N LEU A 693 -16.04 -21.30 2.46
CA LEU A 693 -17.48 -21.44 2.59
C LEU A 693 -18.00 -20.49 3.67
N CYS A 694 -18.76 -19.48 3.26
CA CYS A 694 -19.53 -18.63 4.15
C CYS A 694 -20.83 -19.34 4.53
N LEU A 695 -21.06 -19.60 5.83
CA LEU A 695 -22.24 -20.30 6.32
C LEU A 695 -22.71 -19.73 7.66
N GLY A 696 -23.95 -19.23 7.69
CA GLY A 696 -24.58 -18.75 8.92
C GLY A 696 -23.92 -17.46 9.43
N ASN A 697 -23.09 -17.58 10.47
CA ASN A 697 -22.32 -16.47 11.06
C ASN A 697 -20.83 -16.85 11.15
N SER A 698 -20.35 -17.64 10.18
CA SER A 698 -19.02 -18.21 10.19
C SER A 698 -18.49 -18.42 8.78
N VAL A 699 -17.18 -18.30 8.61
CA VAL A 699 -16.45 -18.71 7.42
C VAL A 699 -15.66 -19.97 7.76
N ARG A 700 -15.59 -20.89 6.80
CA ARG A 700 -14.78 -22.10 6.86
C ARG A 700 -13.80 -22.11 5.70
N LEU A 701 -12.54 -22.45 5.95
CA LEU A 701 -11.60 -22.76 4.89
C LEU A 701 -11.96 -24.14 4.31
N LYS A 702 -12.25 -24.22 3.01
CA LYS A 702 -12.66 -25.47 2.34
C LYS A 702 -11.53 -26.14 1.58
N TRP A 703 -10.75 -25.37 0.84
CA TRP A 703 -9.70 -25.90 -0.03
C TRP A 703 -8.58 -24.89 -0.24
N ILE A 704 -7.38 -25.40 -0.47
CA ILE A 704 -6.23 -24.65 -0.97
C ILE A 704 -5.59 -25.48 -2.09
N ALA A 705 -5.31 -24.87 -3.24
CA ALA A 705 -4.47 -25.44 -4.29
C ALA A 705 -3.10 -24.74 -4.30
N ASN A 706 -2.06 -25.45 -4.76
CA ASN A 706 -0.69 -24.94 -4.94
C ASN A 706 0.00 -24.44 -3.65
N ALA A 707 -0.41 -24.93 -2.48
CA ALA A 707 0.30 -24.66 -1.22
C ALA A 707 1.70 -25.30 -1.21
N THR A 708 2.74 -24.51 -0.92
CA THR A 708 4.14 -24.99 -0.82
C THR A 708 4.41 -25.82 0.43
N THR A 709 3.61 -25.65 1.50
CA THR A 709 3.85 -26.31 2.80
C THR A 709 2.61 -27.02 3.36
N SER A 710 2.76 -27.65 4.52
CA SER A 710 1.66 -28.30 5.26
C SER A 710 0.77 -27.32 6.05
N ALA A 711 1.02 -26.01 5.92
CA ALA A 711 0.27 -24.94 6.57
C ALA A 711 -1.24 -25.00 6.36
N LEU A 712 -1.98 -24.36 7.27
CA LEU A 712 -3.44 -24.21 7.27
C LEU A 712 -4.28 -25.52 7.33
N LYS A 713 -3.67 -26.70 7.18
CA LYS A 713 -4.36 -28.01 7.21
C LYS A 713 -5.20 -28.23 8.47
N GLU A 714 -4.72 -27.76 9.62
CA GLU A 714 -5.46 -27.86 10.89
C GLU A 714 -6.72 -26.99 10.95
N TYR A 715 -6.88 -26.02 10.06
CA TYR A 715 -7.99 -25.05 10.04
C TYR A 715 -9.09 -25.39 9.02
N PHE A 716 -8.94 -26.46 8.23
CA PHE A 716 -9.96 -26.90 7.27
C PHE A 716 -11.29 -27.25 7.95
N ASP A 717 -12.40 -26.84 7.30
CA ASP A 717 -13.82 -27.00 7.68
C ASP A 717 -14.25 -26.51 9.09
N LYS A 718 -13.31 -26.03 9.92
CA LYS A 718 -13.59 -25.42 11.22
C LYS A 718 -14.25 -24.03 11.04
N PRO A 719 -15.28 -23.68 11.82
CA PRO A 719 -16.00 -22.40 11.70
C PRO A 719 -15.29 -21.28 12.47
N PHE A 720 -14.96 -20.19 11.79
CA PHE A 720 -14.36 -18.98 12.39
C PHE A 720 -15.18 -17.72 12.07
N SER A 721 -14.96 -16.63 12.82
CA SER A 721 -15.36 -15.29 12.38
C SER A 721 -14.49 -14.85 11.20
N VAL A 722 -14.97 -13.90 10.36
CA VAL A 722 -14.18 -13.35 9.26
C VAL A 722 -12.86 -12.79 9.79
N LYS A 723 -12.90 -12.01 10.89
CA LYS A 723 -11.70 -11.44 11.53
C LYS A 723 -10.71 -12.50 12.01
N ARG A 724 -11.16 -13.60 12.64
CA ARG A 724 -10.24 -14.67 13.07
C ARG A 724 -9.68 -15.46 11.87
N MET A 725 -10.45 -15.63 10.79
CA MET A 725 -9.92 -16.18 9.53
C MET A 725 -8.81 -15.28 8.97
N VAL A 726 -9.03 -13.96 8.89
CA VAL A 726 -8.01 -12.99 8.43
C VAL A 726 -6.73 -13.06 9.28
N GLN A 727 -6.84 -13.22 10.61
CA GLN A 727 -5.68 -13.42 11.49
C GLN A 727 -4.93 -14.73 11.18
N ILE A 728 -5.62 -15.88 11.19
CA ILE A 728 -5.04 -17.22 10.91
C ILE A 728 -4.32 -17.23 9.55
N MET A 729 -4.92 -16.62 8.54
CA MET A 729 -4.35 -16.50 7.20
C MET A 729 -3.08 -15.63 7.17
N ARG A 730 -3.07 -14.52 7.92
CA ARG A 730 -1.91 -13.63 8.09
C ARG A 730 -0.78 -14.27 8.93
N GLU A 731 -1.12 -15.08 9.93
CA GLU A 731 -0.18 -15.88 10.74
C GLU A 731 0.58 -16.89 9.87
N ALA A 732 -0.10 -17.48 8.87
CA ALA A 732 0.47 -18.44 7.93
C ALA A 732 1.22 -17.83 6.71
N ALA A 733 1.51 -16.52 6.72
CA ALA A 733 2.06 -15.75 5.60
C ALA A 733 1.24 -15.81 4.29
N CYS A 734 -0.08 -15.90 4.39
CA CYS A 734 -0.99 -15.98 3.25
C CYS A 734 -2.04 -14.85 3.33
N ASP A 735 -1.59 -13.60 3.19
CA ASP A 735 -2.44 -12.40 3.31
C ASP A 735 -3.25 -12.17 2.02
N PHE A 736 -4.42 -12.79 1.93
CA PHE A 736 -5.43 -12.49 0.92
C PHE A 736 -6.24 -11.22 1.22
N PHE A 737 -5.84 -10.41 2.22
CA PHE A 737 -6.64 -9.32 2.76
C PHE A 737 -5.87 -7.99 2.71
N PRO A 738 -5.89 -7.28 1.56
CA PRO A 738 -5.17 -6.02 1.41
C PRO A 738 -5.65 -4.93 2.40
N ASP A 739 -4.71 -4.20 3.00
CA ASP A 739 -5.02 -2.95 3.73
C ASP A 739 -5.18 -1.79 2.71
N PHE A 740 -5.75 -0.65 3.10
CA PHE A 740 -6.04 0.46 2.17
C PHE A 740 -4.82 1.17 1.58
N ASP A 741 -3.61 0.91 2.09
CA ASP A 741 -2.33 1.35 1.56
C ASP A 741 -1.60 0.27 0.72
N ALA A 742 -2.19 -0.93 0.53
CA ALA A 742 -1.57 -2.01 -0.23
C ALA A 742 -1.27 -1.63 -1.70
N TYR A 743 -1.99 -0.66 -2.28
CA TYR A 743 -1.70 -0.07 -3.59
C TYR A 743 -0.31 0.62 -3.66
N ASN A 744 0.32 0.95 -2.52
CA ASN A 744 1.71 1.41 -2.48
C ASN A 744 2.74 0.26 -2.62
N GLN A 745 2.28 -1.01 -2.60
CA GLN A 745 3.12 -2.23 -2.54
C GLN A 745 2.73 -3.28 -3.61
N VAL A 746 1.59 -3.11 -4.30
CA VAL A 746 1.04 -4.06 -5.28
C VAL A 746 0.79 -3.36 -6.60
N GLU A 747 1.68 -3.62 -7.56
CA GLU A 747 1.56 -3.13 -8.94
C GLU A 747 0.43 -3.88 -9.70
N GLY A 748 -0.05 -3.30 -10.80
CA GLY A 748 -1.16 -3.86 -11.58
C GLY A 748 -2.55 -3.80 -10.93
N SER A 749 -2.67 -3.34 -9.69
CA SER A 749 -3.95 -3.14 -8.99
C SER A 749 -4.67 -1.84 -9.42
N CYS A 750 -6.01 -1.85 -9.41
CA CYS A 750 -6.84 -0.74 -9.88
C CYS A 750 -7.80 -0.28 -8.76
N PRO A 751 -7.40 0.68 -7.91
CA PRO A 751 -8.21 1.11 -6.77
C PRO A 751 -9.56 1.66 -7.23
N LYS A 752 -10.65 1.13 -6.65
CA LYS A 752 -12.02 1.58 -6.95
C LYS A 752 -12.48 2.67 -5.99
N GLU A 753 -13.61 3.31 -6.31
CA GLU A 753 -14.27 4.26 -5.40
C GLU A 753 -14.95 3.50 -4.25
N TRP A 754 -14.47 3.69 -3.03
CA TRP A 754 -14.75 2.75 -1.93
C TRP A 754 -16.22 2.67 -1.54
N SER A 755 -16.94 3.78 -1.53
CA SER A 755 -18.39 3.77 -1.25
C SER A 755 -19.18 2.99 -2.30
N ALA A 756 -18.72 2.95 -3.56
CA ALA A 756 -19.33 2.15 -4.62
C ALA A 756 -18.92 0.67 -4.52
N GLU A 757 -17.65 0.37 -4.29
CA GLU A 757 -17.13 -0.99 -4.07
C GLU A 757 -17.82 -1.66 -2.86
N ARG A 758 -17.89 -0.96 -1.72
CA ARG A 758 -18.58 -1.40 -0.51
C ARG A 758 -20.06 -1.68 -0.76
N HIS A 759 -20.77 -0.77 -1.44
CA HIS A 759 -22.20 -0.95 -1.72
C HIS A 759 -22.44 -2.12 -2.68
N ASN A 760 -21.58 -2.27 -3.69
CA ASN A 760 -21.62 -3.42 -4.60
C ASN A 760 -21.42 -4.75 -3.85
N TYR A 761 -20.51 -4.83 -2.88
CA TYR A 761 -20.35 -6.04 -2.05
C TYR A 761 -21.56 -6.36 -1.19
N HIS A 762 -22.28 -5.35 -0.66
CA HIS A 762 -23.50 -5.60 0.10
C HIS A 762 -24.63 -6.10 -0.82
N ALA A 763 -24.78 -5.51 -2.01
CA ALA A 763 -25.69 -6.01 -3.04
C ALA A 763 -25.33 -7.44 -3.48
N MET A 764 -24.06 -7.72 -3.80
CA MET A 764 -23.57 -9.07 -4.10
C MET A 764 -23.86 -10.05 -2.96
N ALA A 765 -23.71 -9.65 -1.70
CA ALA A 765 -24.00 -10.50 -0.55
C ALA A 765 -25.50 -10.84 -0.41
N PHE A 766 -26.41 -9.92 -0.72
CA PHE A 766 -27.85 -10.21 -0.85
C PHE A 766 -28.16 -11.16 -2.03
N LEU A 767 -27.46 -11.01 -3.15
CA LEU A 767 -27.67 -11.80 -4.38
C LEU A 767 -26.93 -13.15 -4.38
N SER A 768 -26.02 -13.38 -3.43
CA SER A 768 -25.08 -14.51 -3.34
C SER A 768 -25.71 -15.92 -3.31
N ARG A 769 -27.02 -16.02 -3.05
CA ARG A 769 -27.78 -17.29 -3.13
C ARG A 769 -28.62 -17.48 -4.40
N ALA A 770 -28.66 -16.50 -5.29
CA ALA A 770 -29.42 -16.50 -6.55
C ALA A 770 -28.55 -16.32 -7.81
N TYR A 771 -27.33 -15.78 -7.65
CA TYR A 771 -26.40 -15.47 -8.75
C TYR A 771 -25.01 -16.07 -8.50
N ASN A 772 -24.31 -16.40 -9.59
CA ASN A 772 -22.85 -16.47 -9.58
C ASN A 772 -22.29 -15.11 -10.03
N PHE A 773 -21.20 -14.70 -9.41
CA PHE A 773 -20.38 -13.56 -9.81
C PHE A 773 -18.94 -14.05 -10.05
N GLN A 774 -18.33 -13.62 -11.15
CA GLN A 774 -16.97 -14.02 -11.51
C GLN A 774 -16.17 -12.80 -11.98
N TRP A 775 -14.85 -12.86 -11.80
CA TRP A 775 -13.88 -11.91 -12.33
C TRP A 775 -14.06 -11.63 -13.84
N SER A 776 -13.63 -10.44 -14.28
CA SER A 776 -13.53 -10.06 -15.70
C SER A 776 -12.21 -9.33 -15.95
N ARG A 777 -11.51 -9.72 -17.03
CA ARG A 777 -10.23 -9.14 -17.46
C ARG A 777 -10.27 -7.64 -17.71
N TRP A 778 -11.45 -7.09 -17.97
CA TRP A 778 -11.66 -5.68 -18.25
C TRP A 778 -11.64 -4.80 -16.98
N ASN A 779 -11.78 -5.38 -15.78
CA ASN A 779 -11.94 -4.61 -14.55
C ASN A 779 -10.73 -3.72 -14.22
N ALA A 780 -9.51 -4.24 -14.38
CA ALA A 780 -8.30 -3.46 -14.13
C ALA A 780 -8.20 -2.23 -15.08
N ALA A 781 -8.48 -2.43 -16.37
CA ALA A 781 -8.44 -1.38 -17.39
C ALA A 781 -9.58 -0.35 -17.28
N ALA A 782 -10.73 -0.71 -16.69
CA ALA A 782 -11.90 0.16 -16.62
C ALA A 782 -11.74 1.40 -15.71
N GLY A 783 -10.67 1.50 -14.92
CA GLY A 783 -10.37 2.65 -14.06
C GLY A 783 -11.14 2.68 -12.74
N ARG A 784 -10.99 3.77 -11.97
CA ARG A 784 -11.41 3.86 -10.56
C ARG A 784 -12.92 3.91 -10.32
N ARG A 785 -13.71 4.48 -11.23
CA ARG A 785 -15.17 4.62 -11.08
C ARG A 785 -15.99 3.44 -11.61
N ASN A 786 -15.36 2.51 -12.32
CA ASN A 786 -16.04 1.41 -13.01
C ASN A 786 -15.59 0.07 -12.43
N ILE A 787 -16.54 -0.71 -11.91
CA ILE A 787 -16.34 -2.10 -11.53
C ILE A 787 -16.95 -2.97 -12.64
N VAL A 788 -16.15 -3.84 -13.25
CA VAL A 788 -16.60 -4.76 -14.29
C VAL A 788 -16.51 -6.18 -13.76
N MET A 789 -17.60 -6.95 -13.85
CA MET A 789 -17.61 -8.36 -13.44
C MET A 789 -18.58 -9.17 -14.28
N GLN A 790 -18.37 -10.47 -14.34
CA GLN A 790 -19.30 -11.40 -14.99
C GLN A 790 -20.41 -11.80 -14.00
N ILE A 791 -21.66 -11.84 -14.47
CA ILE A 791 -22.84 -12.24 -13.71
C ILE A 791 -23.63 -13.31 -14.46
N ARG A 792 -24.21 -14.27 -13.73
CA ARG A 792 -25.27 -15.18 -14.24
C ARG A 792 -26.23 -15.60 -13.13
N GLU A 793 -27.48 -15.88 -13.48
CA GLU A 793 -28.41 -16.52 -12.53
C GLU A 793 -28.04 -17.97 -12.27
N ALA A 794 -28.15 -18.36 -10.99
CA ALA A 794 -27.78 -19.67 -10.45
C ALA A 794 -28.97 -20.35 -9.74
N VAL A 795 -30.19 -20.03 -10.20
CA VAL A 795 -31.46 -20.52 -9.64
C VAL A 795 -31.77 -21.94 -10.12
N ASP A 796 -31.64 -22.22 -11.42
CA ASP A 796 -31.87 -23.55 -11.98
C ASP A 796 -30.62 -24.43 -11.86
N LYS A 797 -30.70 -25.46 -11.00
CA LYS A 797 -29.64 -26.47 -10.83
C LYS A 797 -29.46 -27.41 -12.05
N LYS A 798 -30.33 -27.34 -13.06
CA LYS A 798 -30.30 -28.21 -14.26
C LYS A 798 -29.83 -27.49 -15.54
N ARG A 799 -29.85 -26.17 -15.58
CA ARG A 799 -29.46 -25.35 -16.74
C ARG A 799 -28.73 -24.11 -16.26
N GLU A 800 -27.41 -24.09 -16.43
CA GLU A 800 -26.64 -22.89 -16.15
C GLU A 800 -26.94 -21.80 -17.19
N ALA A 801 -27.19 -20.57 -16.72
CA ALA A 801 -27.27 -19.41 -17.59
C ALA A 801 -25.87 -19.05 -18.14
N LYS A 802 -25.82 -18.41 -19.31
CA LYS A 802 -24.59 -17.83 -19.83
C LYS A 802 -24.19 -16.63 -18.96
N PHE A 803 -22.88 -16.46 -18.73
CA PHE A 803 -22.37 -15.22 -18.14
C PHE A 803 -22.60 -14.03 -19.07
N GLN A 804 -22.92 -12.88 -18.46
CA GLN A 804 -23.04 -11.57 -19.08
C GLN A 804 -22.08 -10.62 -18.38
N LEU A 805 -21.55 -9.60 -19.09
CA LEU A 805 -20.77 -8.55 -18.44
C LEU A 805 -21.69 -7.54 -17.77
N LEU A 806 -21.35 -7.21 -16.53
CA LEU A 806 -22.01 -6.21 -15.70
C LEU A 806 -21.00 -5.10 -15.39
N LEU A 807 -21.38 -3.87 -15.74
CA LEU A 807 -20.75 -2.64 -15.28
C LEU A 807 -21.51 -2.11 -14.06
N VAL A 808 -20.80 -1.88 -12.96
CA VAL A 808 -21.31 -1.17 -11.78
C VAL A 808 -20.45 0.06 -11.56
N THR A 809 -21.11 1.20 -11.35
CA THR A 809 -20.45 2.49 -11.07
C THR A 809 -20.96 3.06 -9.75
N SER A 810 -20.46 4.21 -9.32
CA SER A 810 -21.05 4.93 -8.20
C SER A 810 -22.50 5.39 -8.45
N GLN A 811 -22.96 5.41 -9.70
CA GLN A 811 -24.20 6.09 -10.10
C GLN A 811 -25.26 5.18 -10.77
N GLN A 812 -24.86 4.03 -11.31
CA GLN A 812 -25.74 3.05 -11.94
C GLN A 812 -25.10 1.66 -12.06
N ALA A 813 -25.93 0.64 -12.29
CA ALA A 813 -25.51 -0.68 -12.75
C ALA A 813 -26.19 -1.04 -14.08
N SER A 814 -25.45 -1.66 -15.00
CA SER A 814 -25.92 -1.97 -16.36
C SER A 814 -25.26 -3.23 -16.92
N ILE A 815 -26.05 -4.09 -17.57
CA ILE A 815 -25.52 -5.22 -18.34
C ILE A 815 -25.03 -4.70 -19.70
N LEU A 816 -23.80 -5.04 -20.07
CA LEU A 816 -23.12 -4.58 -21.28
C LEU A 816 -23.48 -5.44 -22.50
N GLN A 817 -23.39 -4.86 -23.70
CA GLN A 817 -23.47 -5.60 -24.96
C GLN A 817 -22.24 -6.49 -25.19
N ALA A 818 -21.07 -6.06 -24.71
CA ALA A 818 -19.84 -6.82 -24.76
C ALA A 818 -19.89 -8.08 -23.87
N ASN A 819 -19.02 -9.04 -24.16
CA ASN A 819 -18.79 -10.22 -23.33
C ASN A 819 -17.28 -10.45 -23.10
N GLU A 820 -16.93 -11.41 -22.24
CA GLU A 820 -15.53 -11.70 -21.88
C GLU A 820 -14.66 -12.13 -23.09
N LEU A 821 -15.28 -12.60 -24.18
CA LEU A 821 -14.62 -13.03 -25.42
C LEU A 821 -14.59 -11.93 -26.51
N SER A 822 -15.20 -10.76 -26.28
CA SER A 822 -15.17 -9.63 -27.21
C SER A 822 -13.74 -9.14 -27.43
N GLN A 823 -13.39 -8.72 -28.65
CA GLN A 823 -12.03 -8.23 -28.96
C GLN A 823 -11.73 -6.90 -28.27
N GLU A 824 -12.72 -6.02 -28.20
CA GLU A 824 -12.63 -4.68 -27.60
C GLU A 824 -13.60 -4.55 -26.41
N PHE A 825 -13.31 -3.61 -25.51
CA PHE A 825 -14.17 -3.30 -24.36
C PHE A 825 -15.10 -2.13 -24.69
N SER A 826 -16.41 -2.40 -24.71
CA SER A 826 -17.44 -1.36 -24.82
C SER A 826 -18.22 -1.25 -23.52
N CYS A 827 -18.39 -0.01 -23.04
CA CYS A 827 -19.25 0.33 -21.90
C CYS A 827 -20.74 0.50 -22.29
N GLU A 828 -21.13 0.19 -23.53
CA GLU A 828 -22.53 0.35 -23.95
C GLU A 828 -23.46 -0.68 -23.29
N PRO A 829 -24.58 -0.24 -22.68
CA PRO A 829 -25.57 -1.13 -22.10
C PRO A 829 -26.39 -1.84 -23.19
N ILE A 830 -26.98 -2.99 -22.84
CA ILE A 830 -27.91 -3.69 -23.74
C ILE A 830 -29.15 -2.83 -24.02
N LEU A 831 -29.48 -2.68 -25.30
CA LEU A 831 -30.66 -1.93 -25.77
C LEU A 831 -31.95 -2.45 -25.10
N GLY A 832 -32.79 -1.53 -24.62
CA GLY A 832 -34.06 -1.83 -23.95
C GLY A 832 -33.96 -1.99 -22.43
N PHE A 833 -32.76 -1.96 -21.84
CA PHE A 833 -32.61 -1.87 -20.38
C PHE A 833 -32.96 -0.46 -19.89
N GLN A 834 -33.58 -0.38 -18.71
CA GLN A 834 -33.85 0.89 -18.04
C GLN A 834 -32.63 1.34 -17.21
N PHE A 835 -32.64 2.59 -16.74
CA PHE A 835 -31.68 3.07 -15.75
C PHE A 835 -31.90 2.36 -14.41
N TYR A 836 -30.85 1.71 -13.88
CA TYR A 836 -30.86 1.07 -12.57
C TYR A 836 -29.79 1.68 -11.67
N THR A 837 -30.17 2.05 -10.46
CA THR A 837 -29.34 2.81 -9.52
C THR A 837 -28.13 2.02 -9.00
N ASP A 838 -28.28 0.71 -8.88
CA ASP A 838 -27.28 -0.23 -8.39
C ASP A 838 -27.64 -1.67 -8.79
N LEU A 839 -26.77 -2.62 -8.44
CA LEU A 839 -26.96 -4.04 -8.69
C LEU A 839 -28.22 -4.62 -8.01
N PHE A 840 -28.60 -4.13 -6.82
CA PHE A 840 -29.80 -4.64 -6.14
C PHE A 840 -31.08 -4.19 -6.86
N ALA A 841 -31.18 -2.92 -7.27
CA ALA A 841 -32.29 -2.43 -8.10
C ALA A 841 -32.38 -3.19 -9.44
N LEU A 842 -31.23 -3.46 -10.09
CA LEU A 842 -31.18 -4.22 -11.33
C LEU A 842 -31.80 -5.62 -11.18
N ASN A 843 -31.47 -6.38 -10.11
CA ASN A 843 -32.15 -7.66 -9.84
C ASN A 843 -33.66 -7.46 -9.58
N MET A 844 -34.05 -6.45 -8.78
CA MET A 844 -35.46 -6.21 -8.45
C MET A 844 -36.35 -5.97 -9.68
N SER A 845 -35.79 -5.44 -10.77
CA SER A 845 -36.51 -5.21 -12.04
C SER A 845 -36.31 -6.33 -13.07
N TYR A 846 -35.05 -6.70 -13.36
CA TYR A 846 -34.70 -7.59 -14.48
C TYR A 846 -34.59 -9.07 -14.07
N GLY A 847 -34.12 -9.36 -12.86
CA GLY A 847 -33.87 -10.73 -12.40
C GLY A 847 -35.13 -11.58 -12.29
N SER A 848 -35.00 -12.90 -12.43
CA SER A 848 -36.15 -13.81 -12.42
C SER A 848 -36.98 -13.76 -11.13
N VAL A 849 -38.24 -14.21 -11.19
CA VAL A 849 -39.15 -14.23 -10.03
C VAL A 849 -38.51 -14.90 -8.81
N ASP A 850 -37.77 -15.99 -9.04
CA ASP A 850 -37.12 -16.74 -7.98
C ASP A 850 -35.74 -16.18 -7.59
N ALA A 851 -35.03 -15.46 -8.47
CA ALA A 851 -33.86 -14.67 -8.08
C ALA A 851 -34.24 -13.49 -7.17
N ARG A 852 -35.35 -12.79 -7.48
CA ARG A 852 -35.91 -11.72 -6.65
C ARG A 852 -36.40 -12.22 -5.28
N ARG A 853 -37.10 -13.37 -5.25
CA ARG A 853 -37.45 -14.06 -3.99
C ARG A 853 -36.21 -14.53 -3.22
N GLY A 854 -35.20 -15.01 -3.95
CA GLY A 854 -33.93 -15.48 -3.41
C GLY A 854 -33.27 -14.42 -2.53
N ALA A 855 -33.14 -13.19 -3.04
CA ALA A 855 -32.55 -12.06 -2.31
C ALA A 855 -33.20 -11.79 -0.94
N PHE A 856 -34.53 -11.81 -0.85
CA PHE A 856 -35.25 -11.61 0.43
C PHE A 856 -35.29 -12.86 1.33
N SER A 857 -34.98 -14.05 0.79
CA SER A 857 -34.94 -15.30 1.56
C SER A 857 -33.66 -15.47 2.39
N VAL A 858 -32.60 -14.70 2.07
CA VAL A 858 -31.29 -14.83 2.73
C VAL A 858 -31.36 -14.28 4.16
N LYS A 859 -30.89 -15.07 5.13
CA LYS A 859 -30.81 -14.63 6.54
C LYS A 859 -29.70 -13.60 6.70
N TYR A 860 -29.97 -12.51 7.43
CA TYR A 860 -29.02 -11.41 7.65
C TYR A 860 -27.61 -11.86 8.04
N LYS A 861 -27.48 -12.88 8.90
CA LYS A 861 -26.17 -13.42 9.31
C LYS A 861 -25.30 -13.84 8.12
N LEU A 862 -25.89 -14.49 7.11
CA LEU A 862 -25.16 -14.94 5.93
C LEU A 862 -24.81 -13.77 5.00
N VAL A 863 -25.75 -12.83 4.82
CA VAL A 863 -25.50 -11.59 4.05
C VAL A 863 -24.30 -10.86 4.65
N GLU A 864 -24.34 -10.53 5.94
CA GLU A 864 -23.25 -9.80 6.58
C GLU A 864 -21.94 -10.61 6.65
N THR A 865 -21.98 -11.94 6.80
CA THR A 865 -20.76 -12.78 6.75
C THR A 865 -20.11 -12.77 5.36
N VAL A 866 -20.91 -12.81 4.28
CA VAL A 866 -20.41 -12.70 2.90
C VAL A 866 -19.90 -11.29 2.61
N PHE A 867 -20.64 -10.27 3.03
CA PHE A 867 -20.24 -8.87 2.91
C PHE A 867 -18.92 -8.57 3.62
N GLU A 868 -18.78 -8.96 4.90
CA GLU A 868 -17.56 -8.85 5.68
C GLU A 868 -16.37 -9.52 4.98
N MET A 869 -16.56 -10.73 4.44
CA MET A 869 -15.51 -11.44 3.70
C MET A 869 -15.10 -10.68 2.42
N LEU A 870 -16.07 -10.18 1.64
CA LEU A 870 -15.81 -9.38 0.43
C LEU A 870 -15.10 -8.05 0.75
N GLN A 871 -15.46 -7.38 1.85
CA GLN A 871 -14.82 -6.13 2.29
C GLN A 871 -13.34 -6.32 2.69
N GLU A 872 -12.99 -7.44 3.31
CA GLU A 872 -11.60 -7.73 3.66
C GLU A 872 -10.79 -8.11 2.41
N LEU A 873 -11.37 -8.91 1.50
CA LEU A 873 -10.75 -9.32 0.22
C LEU A 873 -10.56 -8.16 -0.78
N LYS A 874 -11.53 -7.26 -0.95
CA LYS A 874 -11.49 -6.15 -1.94
C LYS A 874 -11.24 -6.62 -3.37
N LEU A 875 -11.92 -7.70 -3.76
CA LEU A 875 -11.81 -8.38 -5.06
C LEU A 875 -11.75 -7.38 -6.23
N SER A 876 -12.76 -6.51 -6.33
CA SER A 876 -12.93 -5.50 -7.39
C SER A 876 -11.82 -4.44 -7.48
N SER A 877 -11.02 -4.24 -6.43
CA SER A 877 -9.89 -3.31 -6.43
C SER A 877 -8.53 -3.97 -6.73
N PHE A 878 -8.43 -5.29 -6.55
CA PHE A 878 -7.19 -6.06 -6.68
C PHE A 878 -7.26 -7.18 -7.74
N SER A 879 -8.21 -7.11 -8.67
CA SER A 879 -8.40 -8.07 -9.78
C SER A 879 -8.76 -7.39 -11.10
#